data_AF-W5LM35-F1
#
_entry.id   AF-W5LM35-F1
#
_cell.length_a   1.000
_cell.length_b   1.000
_cell.length_c   1.000
_cell.angle_alpha   90.00
_cell.angle_beta   90.00
_cell.angle_gamma   90.00
#
_symmetry.space_group_name_H-M   'P 1'
#
loop_
_entity.id
_entity.type
_entity.pdbx_description
1 polymer ?
#
loop_
_entity_poly.entity_id
_entity_poly.type
_entity_poly.pdbx_seq_one_letter_code
_entity_poly.pdbx_strand_id
1 'polypeptide(L)'
;MESALTARDRVGVQDFVLLENHTSEVAFIENLRKRFKENLIYTYIGSVLVSVNPYKDLEIYTKQHMERYRGVNFYEVSPHIYAVSDNAYRSMRTERRDQCILISGESGAGKTEASKKVLQYYAVTCPASDQVQTVKDRLLQSNPVLEAFGNAKTLRNDNSSRFGKYMDIQFDFKGAPVGGHILNYLLEKSRVVHQSHGERNFHIFYQLIEGGEEDLLRRLGLERNTQQYQYLIKGNCPKVSSINDRSDWKAVRKALTVIGFNEDEVEELLNIIASVLHLGNVQFGGEDSGNAYITTDTQIKYLARLIGVDSSVLKEALTHKKITAKGEELMSPLNQEQASSARDALSKAIYGRTFTWLVNKINDSLAYQNTSVIGLLDIYGFEVFQNNSFEQFCINYCNEKLQQLFIELTLKSEQEEYEAEGITWEPVQYFNNKIICDLVEEKFKGIISILDEECLRPGDASDITFLQKLEDTVGGHAHFLTHKLADGKTRKVMGRDEFRLLHYAGEVNYNVNGFLDKNNDLLFRNLKEVMCMSENKILTQCFDREELTDKKRPETTATQFKTSLTKLMEILMSKEPSYVRCMKPNDAKQAGRFDEVLIRHQVKYLGLMENLRVRRAGFAYRRRYEIFLQRYKSLCPDTWPNWDGRLVDGVSTLVKHLGYKPEEYKLGRSKIFIRFPKTLFATEDALEVRKHSLATQLQSSWKGYSQKSKYRKLRHSAILIQAWWRGILARRRAQRRRQAADTIRRFIKGFMYRHQPRCPENEYFLDYVRYSFLMKLHRNLPKTVLDKSWPTPPPALTEASEHLRKLCMQNMVWKYCKNISPEWKHQMEQKCVASEIFKDKKDNYPQSVPKLFVGTRLNGEDINPKVLQTLGSEKMKYAVPVIKYDRKGYKARARQLLLTSNSVVIVEDAKLKQRIDYSALKGISVSSLSDGMFVLHVLCEDNKQKGDVVLQSDHVIETLTKAAICAEKINNININQGSITFTVGQGKEGIIDFISGSELLIAKAKNGHLSVTAPRLNSR
;
A
#
# COMPACT_ATOMS: atom_id res chain seq x y z
N MET A 1 -17.89 -9.88 -9.23
CA MET A 1 -18.27 -10.93 -10.18
C MET A 1 -17.88 -10.53 -11.61
N GLU A 2 -18.29 -9.36 -12.12
CA GLU A 2 -17.86 -8.89 -13.45
C GLU A 2 -16.33 -8.74 -13.59
N SER A 3 -15.62 -8.20 -12.58
CA SER A 3 -14.15 -8.03 -12.66
C SER A 3 -13.38 -9.35 -12.80
N ALA A 4 -13.82 -10.42 -12.12
CA ALA A 4 -13.21 -11.75 -12.18
C ALA A 4 -13.55 -12.50 -13.48
N LEU A 5 -14.76 -12.28 -14.03
CA LEU A 5 -15.17 -12.79 -15.35
C LEU A 5 -14.41 -12.07 -16.48
N THR A 6 -14.30 -10.74 -16.46
CA THR A 6 -13.48 -9.99 -17.43
C THR A 6 -11.99 -10.34 -17.33
N ALA A 7 -11.47 -10.63 -16.13
CA ALA A 7 -10.10 -11.10 -15.97
C ALA A 7 -9.91 -12.53 -16.53
N ARG A 8 -10.88 -13.43 -16.36
CA ARG A 8 -10.86 -14.77 -16.96
C ARG A 8 -10.94 -14.73 -18.49
N ASP A 9 -11.76 -13.87 -19.06
CA ASP A 9 -11.87 -13.74 -20.53
C ASP A 9 -10.61 -13.13 -21.16
N ARG A 10 -9.96 -12.21 -20.45
CA ARG A 10 -8.72 -11.56 -20.88
C ARG A 10 -7.49 -12.46 -20.72
N VAL A 11 -7.35 -13.14 -19.57
CA VAL A 11 -6.13 -13.86 -19.18
C VAL A 11 -6.21 -15.37 -19.50
N GLY A 12 -7.41 -15.95 -19.58
CA GLY A 12 -7.63 -17.39 -19.77
C GLY A 12 -7.78 -18.17 -18.45
N VAL A 13 -8.20 -19.43 -18.56
CA VAL A 13 -8.39 -20.35 -17.42
C VAL A 13 -7.08 -20.95 -16.93
N GLN A 14 -6.90 -21.03 -15.61
CA GLN A 14 -5.71 -21.57 -14.97
C GLN A 14 -5.62 -23.11 -15.01
N ASP A 15 -6.77 -23.78 -15.13
CA ASP A 15 -6.90 -25.22 -15.30
C ASP A 15 -7.78 -25.51 -16.51
N PHE A 16 -7.29 -26.32 -17.44
CA PHE A 16 -8.01 -26.74 -18.64
C PHE A 16 -9.28 -27.52 -18.34
N VAL A 17 -9.41 -28.16 -17.17
CA VAL A 17 -10.66 -28.85 -16.79
C VAL A 17 -11.82 -27.85 -16.71
N LEU A 18 -11.55 -26.56 -16.51
CA LEU A 18 -12.54 -25.47 -16.54
C LEU A 18 -12.96 -25.00 -17.93
N LEU A 19 -12.27 -25.42 -18.98
CA LEU A 19 -12.50 -24.92 -20.32
C LEU A 19 -13.89 -25.34 -20.80
N GLU A 20 -14.80 -24.40 -21.13
CA GLU A 20 -16.19 -24.74 -21.47
C GLU A 20 -16.26 -25.69 -22.68
N ASN A 21 -15.58 -25.34 -23.78
CA ASN A 21 -15.44 -26.13 -25.01
C ASN A 21 -14.26 -27.13 -24.98
N HIS A 22 -14.19 -27.98 -23.95
CA HIS A 22 -13.12 -28.98 -23.76
C HIS A 22 -12.88 -29.98 -24.89
N THR A 23 -13.84 -30.18 -25.80
CA THR A 23 -13.66 -31.03 -26.99
C THR A 23 -12.96 -30.29 -28.13
N SER A 24 -12.93 -28.96 -28.09
CA SER A 24 -12.35 -28.12 -29.13
C SER A 24 -10.85 -27.89 -28.88
N GLU A 25 -10.03 -28.43 -29.79
CA GLU A 25 -8.59 -28.18 -29.83
C GLU A 25 -8.28 -26.67 -30.00
N VAL A 26 -9.11 -25.95 -30.76
CA VAL A 26 -8.97 -24.51 -30.99
C VAL A 26 -9.12 -23.72 -29.68
N ALA A 27 -10.12 -24.05 -28.86
CA ALA A 27 -10.33 -23.39 -27.58
C ALA A 27 -9.18 -23.66 -26.59
N PHE A 28 -8.58 -24.86 -26.64
CA PHE A 28 -7.42 -25.22 -25.83
C PHE A 28 -6.20 -24.36 -26.18
N ILE A 29 -5.88 -24.26 -27.48
CA ILE A 29 -4.74 -23.48 -27.98
C ILE A 29 -4.95 -21.97 -27.72
N GLU A 30 -6.17 -21.47 -27.89
CA GLU A 30 -6.51 -20.08 -27.62
C GLU A 30 -6.29 -19.71 -26.15
N ASN A 31 -6.61 -20.62 -25.22
CA ASN A 31 -6.34 -20.42 -23.81
C ASN A 31 -4.84 -20.34 -23.52
N LEU A 32 -4.02 -21.23 -24.10
CA LEU A 32 -2.55 -21.16 -23.99
C LEU A 32 -2.04 -19.81 -24.52
N ARG A 33 -2.56 -19.37 -25.68
CA ARG A 33 -2.14 -18.12 -26.33
C ARG A 33 -2.43 -16.90 -25.46
N LYS A 34 -3.65 -16.79 -24.91
CA LYS A 34 -4.06 -15.71 -24.00
C LYS A 34 -3.15 -15.63 -22.76
N ARG A 35 -2.91 -16.78 -22.12
CA ARG A 35 -2.06 -16.88 -20.93
C ARG A 35 -0.61 -16.52 -21.22
N PHE A 36 -0.06 -17.07 -22.31
CA PHE A 36 1.32 -16.82 -22.74
C PHE A 36 1.56 -15.33 -23.04
N LYS A 37 0.58 -14.65 -23.65
CA LYS A 37 0.65 -13.20 -23.92
C LYS A 37 0.78 -12.35 -22.64
N GLU A 38 0.19 -12.81 -21.54
CA GLU A 38 0.28 -12.17 -20.21
C GLU A 38 1.46 -12.72 -19.36
N ASN A 39 2.43 -13.42 -19.98
CA ASN A 39 3.58 -14.06 -19.34
C ASN A 39 3.24 -15.17 -18.32
N LEU A 40 2.03 -15.75 -18.40
CA LEU A 40 1.63 -16.90 -17.59
C LEU A 40 1.95 -18.19 -18.34
N ILE A 41 3.14 -18.72 -18.10
CA ILE A 41 3.66 -19.90 -18.82
C ILE A 41 3.13 -21.24 -18.33
N TYR A 42 2.57 -21.27 -17.13
CA TYR A 42 2.12 -22.48 -16.46
C TYR A 42 0.60 -22.59 -16.49
N THR A 43 0.06 -23.77 -16.80
CA THR A 43 -1.39 -24.04 -16.81
C THR A 43 -1.65 -25.49 -16.38
N TYR A 44 -2.68 -25.75 -15.59
CA TYR A 44 -3.01 -27.11 -15.14
C TYR A 44 -3.93 -27.85 -16.11
N ILE A 45 -3.84 -29.18 -16.08
CA ILE A 45 -4.87 -30.12 -16.54
C ILE A 45 -5.11 -31.08 -15.36
N GLY A 46 -5.98 -30.69 -14.43
CA GLY A 46 -6.10 -31.39 -13.15
C GLY A 46 -4.77 -31.34 -12.38
N SER A 47 -4.13 -32.49 -12.14
CA SER A 47 -2.81 -32.56 -11.48
C SER A 47 -1.61 -32.43 -12.42
N VAL A 48 -1.83 -32.44 -13.74
CA VAL A 48 -0.75 -32.29 -14.74
C VAL A 48 -0.44 -30.83 -14.97
N LEU A 49 0.84 -30.47 -15.04
CA LEU A 49 1.28 -29.11 -15.31
C LEU A 49 1.77 -28.95 -16.76
N VAL A 50 1.16 -28.05 -17.51
CA VAL A 50 1.64 -27.60 -18.83
C VAL A 50 2.56 -26.39 -18.64
N SER A 51 3.72 -26.41 -19.30
CA SER A 51 4.76 -25.37 -19.20
C SER A 51 5.19 -24.90 -20.59
N VAL A 52 4.86 -23.68 -20.97
CA VAL A 52 5.25 -23.11 -22.28
C VAL A 52 6.53 -22.29 -22.14
N ASN A 53 7.59 -22.62 -22.87
CA ASN A 53 8.89 -21.95 -22.77
C ASN A 53 8.78 -20.43 -23.09
N PRO A 54 9.10 -19.50 -22.18
CA PRO A 54 9.00 -18.06 -22.45
C PRO A 54 10.09 -17.49 -23.37
N TYR A 55 11.22 -18.18 -23.55
CA TYR A 55 12.45 -17.65 -24.18
C TYR A 55 12.96 -16.32 -23.59
N LYS A 56 12.60 -16.04 -22.33
CA LYS A 56 13.10 -14.92 -21.54
C LYS A 56 13.02 -15.26 -20.06
N ASP A 57 13.82 -14.57 -19.25
CA ASP A 57 13.73 -14.70 -17.81
C ASP A 57 12.45 -14.05 -17.27
N LEU A 58 11.79 -14.76 -16.35
CA LEU A 58 10.62 -14.30 -15.62
C LEU A 58 10.95 -14.28 -14.13
N GLU A 59 10.52 -13.26 -13.40
CA GLU A 59 10.77 -13.09 -11.96
C GLU A 59 9.88 -14.00 -11.07
N ILE A 60 9.58 -15.21 -11.54
CA ILE A 60 8.67 -16.17 -10.88
C ILE A 60 9.41 -17.26 -10.09
N TYR A 61 10.75 -17.30 -10.18
CA TYR A 61 11.60 -18.31 -9.52
C TYR A 61 12.34 -17.81 -8.29
N THR A 62 11.91 -16.69 -7.69
CA THR A 62 12.57 -16.10 -6.51
C THR A 62 12.28 -16.91 -5.23
N LYS A 63 13.11 -16.73 -4.20
CA LYS A 63 12.88 -17.35 -2.88
C LYS A 63 11.50 -17.00 -2.31
N GLN A 64 11.06 -15.75 -2.44
CA GLN A 64 9.72 -15.34 -2.02
C GLN A 64 8.60 -16.14 -2.69
N HIS A 65 8.77 -16.49 -3.98
CA HIS A 65 7.82 -17.39 -4.65
C HIS A 65 7.89 -18.80 -4.08
N MET A 66 9.08 -19.39 -3.88
CA MET A 66 9.20 -20.72 -3.28
C MET A 66 8.44 -20.82 -1.94
N GLU A 67 8.54 -19.79 -1.11
CA GLU A 67 7.90 -19.72 0.21
C GLU A 67 6.38 -19.59 0.10
N ARG A 68 5.88 -18.89 -0.92
CA ARG A 68 4.44 -18.80 -1.22
C ARG A 68 3.83 -20.15 -1.57
N TYR A 69 4.59 -21.03 -2.22
CA TYR A 69 4.14 -22.37 -2.64
C TYR A 69 4.34 -23.44 -1.56
N ARG A 70 5.14 -23.17 -0.53
CA ARG A 70 5.52 -24.13 0.51
C ARG A 70 4.35 -24.45 1.44
N GLY A 71 3.97 -25.73 1.50
CA GLY A 71 2.93 -26.22 2.41
C GLY A 71 1.51 -25.78 2.05
N VAL A 72 1.30 -25.27 0.83
CA VAL A 72 0.00 -24.81 0.34
C VAL A 72 -0.59 -25.86 -0.59
N ASN A 73 -1.92 -26.07 -0.57
CA ASN A 73 -2.52 -27.09 -1.43
C ASN A 73 -2.46 -26.66 -2.91
N PHE A 74 -2.40 -27.67 -3.78
CA PHE A 74 -2.21 -27.52 -5.22
C PHE A 74 -3.21 -26.56 -5.92
N TYR A 75 -4.48 -26.58 -5.50
CA TYR A 75 -5.55 -25.74 -6.08
C TYR A 75 -5.74 -24.37 -5.39
N GLU A 76 -5.01 -24.10 -4.31
CA GLU A 76 -5.09 -22.82 -3.58
C GLU A 76 -4.12 -21.77 -4.14
N VAL A 77 -3.21 -22.19 -5.02
CA VAL A 77 -2.17 -21.36 -5.63
C VAL A 77 -2.29 -21.38 -7.15
N SER A 78 -1.79 -20.31 -7.78
CA SER A 78 -1.73 -20.23 -9.24
C SER A 78 -0.81 -21.32 -9.82
N PRO A 79 -1.07 -21.78 -11.05
CA PRO A 79 -0.26 -22.83 -11.67
C PRO A 79 1.23 -22.53 -11.67
N HIS A 80 2.01 -23.46 -11.12
CA HIS A 80 3.46 -23.33 -11.05
C HIS A 80 4.14 -24.67 -10.81
N ILE A 81 5.40 -24.80 -11.25
CA ILE A 81 6.21 -26.00 -11.04
C ILE A 81 6.45 -26.31 -9.56
N TYR A 82 6.61 -25.26 -8.74
CA TYR A 82 6.77 -25.39 -7.29
C TYR A 82 5.55 -26.00 -6.59
N ALA A 83 4.35 -25.82 -7.12
CA ALA A 83 3.17 -26.49 -6.57
C ALA A 83 3.22 -28.02 -6.80
N VAL A 84 3.71 -28.46 -7.97
CA VAL A 84 3.94 -29.88 -8.27
C VAL A 84 5.04 -30.41 -7.34
N SER A 85 6.14 -29.67 -7.19
CA SER A 85 7.25 -30.05 -6.31
C SER A 85 6.84 -30.18 -4.85
N ASP A 86 6.15 -29.18 -4.30
CA ASP A 86 5.63 -29.18 -2.92
C ASP A 86 4.62 -30.30 -2.70
N ASN A 87 3.73 -30.55 -3.67
CA ASN A 87 2.76 -31.62 -3.56
C ASN A 87 3.44 -33.00 -3.50
N ALA A 88 4.39 -33.28 -4.40
CA ALA A 88 5.16 -34.52 -4.36
C ALA A 88 5.93 -34.67 -3.03
N TYR A 89 6.60 -33.61 -2.56
CA TYR A 89 7.33 -33.67 -1.29
C TYR A 89 6.41 -33.89 -0.08
N ARG A 90 5.23 -33.25 -0.05
CA ARG A 90 4.23 -33.49 1.00
C ARG A 90 3.69 -34.90 0.95
N SER A 91 3.26 -35.39 -0.22
CA SER A 91 2.76 -36.76 -0.39
C SER A 91 3.78 -37.80 0.07
N MET A 92 5.05 -37.64 -0.32
CA MET A 92 6.15 -38.48 0.16
C MET A 92 6.23 -38.50 1.69
N ARG A 93 6.16 -37.33 2.35
CA ARG A 93 6.26 -37.22 3.81
C ARG A 93 5.04 -37.74 4.56
N THR A 94 3.84 -37.47 4.05
CA THR A 94 2.59 -37.82 4.75
C THR A 94 2.17 -39.25 4.49
N GLU A 95 2.32 -39.73 3.26
CA GLU A 95 1.87 -41.05 2.84
C GLU A 95 2.98 -42.10 2.87
N ARG A 96 4.25 -41.67 3.05
CA ARG A 96 5.44 -42.54 3.01
C ARG A 96 5.52 -43.38 1.73
N ARG A 97 5.05 -42.81 0.62
CA ARG A 97 5.12 -43.39 -0.72
C ARG A 97 6.15 -42.63 -1.54
N ASP A 98 7.00 -43.38 -2.23
CA ASP A 98 7.95 -42.80 -3.17
C ASP A 98 7.21 -42.12 -4.33
N GLN A 99 7.77 -41.01 -4.79
CA GLN A 99 7.15 -40.14 -5.79
C GLN A 99 8.04 -40.07 -7.02
N CYS A 100 7.46 -39.79 -8.18
CA CYS A 100 8.22 -39.46 -9.37
C CYS A 100 7.60 -38.29 -10.13
N ILE A 101 8.43 -37.37 -10.63
CA ILE A 101 8.01 -36.25 -11.47
C ILE A 101 8.54 -36.52 -12.89
N LEU A 102 7.63 -36.79 -13.81
CA LEU A 102 7.93 -37.06 -15.21
C LEU A 102 7.82 -35.76 -16.01
N ILE A 103 8.94 -35.33 -16.60
CA ILE A 103 9.03 -34.12 -17.42
C ILE A 103 9.19 -34.55 -18.88
N SER A 104 8.21 -34.19 -19.71
CA SER A 104 8.19 -34.56 -21.15
C SER A 104 7.90 -33.34 -22.02
N GLY A 105 8.26 -33.41 -23.30
CA GLY A 105 8.18 -32.28 -24.24
C GLY A 105 9.20 -32.42 -25.36
N GLU A 106 8.96 -31.76 -26.49
CA GLU A 106 9.93 -31.69 -27.59
C GLU A 106 11.30 -31.14 -27.16
N SER A 107 12.32 -31.37 -27.98
CA SER A 107 13.63 -30.75 -27.77
C SER A 107 13.52 -29.22 -27.83
N GLY A 108 14.11 -28.54 -26.85
CA GLY A 108 14.02 -27.08 -26.69
C GLY A 108 12.76 -26.56 -25.96
N ALA A 109 11.88 -27.44 -25.50
CA ALA A 109 10.67 -27.06 -24.76
C ALA A 109 10.93 -26.61 -23.29
N GLY A 110 12.16 -26.75 -22.78
CA GLY A 110 12.53 -26.33 -21.43
C GLY A 110 12.50 -27.41 -20.34
N LYS A 111 12.55 -28.70 -20.70
CA LYS A 111 12.53 -29.84 -19.76
C LYS A 111 13.65 -29.78 -18.72
N THR A 112 14.89 -29.57 -19.16
CA THR A 112 16.06 -29.51 -18.29
C THR A 112 15.99 -28.33 -17.32
N GLU A 113 15.49 -27.17 -17.76
CA GLU A 113 15.24 -26.05 -16.86
C GLU A 113 14.12 -26.35 -15.86
N ALA A 114 13.02 -27.00 -16.27
CA ALA A 114 11.99 -27.46 -15.35
C ALA A 114 12.58 -28.41 -14.27
N SER A 115 13.38 -29.40 -14.66
CA SER A 115 14.08 -30.31 -13.75
C SER A 115 14.98 -29.55 -12.75
N LYS A 116 15.75 -28.58 -13.24
CA LYS A 116 16.60 -27.71 -12.41
C LYS A 116 15.80 -26.88 -11.43
N LYS A 117 14.63 -26.34 -11.80
CA LYS A 117 13.76 -25.59 -10.87
C LYS A 117 13.16 -26.49 -9.79
N VAL A 118 12.81 -27.73 -10.11
CA VAL A 118 12.36 -28.72 -9.11
C VAL A 118 13.48 -29.02 -8.11
N LEU A 119 14.68 -29.31 -8.61
CA LEU A 119 15.86 -29.53 -7.75
C LEU A 119 16.17 -28.32 -6.87
N GLN A 120 16.13 -27.12 -7.45
CA GLN A 120 16.35 -25.88 -6.71
C GLN A 120 15.29 -25.65 -5.63
N TYR A 121 14.03 -26.02 -5.88
CA TYR A 121 12.95 -25.91 -4.90
C TYR A 121 13.22 -26.79 -3.67
N TYR A 122 13.53 -28.07 -3.88
CA TYR A 122 13.86 -28.98 -2.76
C TYR A 122 15.13 -28.54 -2.04
N ALA A 123 16.12 -28.09 -2.79
CA ALA A 123 17.36 -27.58 -2.25
C ALA A 123 17.16 -26.39 -1.29
N VAL A 124 16.16 -25.52 -1.52
CA VAL A 124 15.93 -24.32 -0.69
C VAL A 124 14.89 -24.55 0.41
N THR A 125 13.85 -25.34 0.15
CA THR A 125 12.68 -25.44 1.04
C THR A 125 12.74 -26.62 2.02
N CYS A 126 13.53 -27.65 1.73
CA CYS A 126 13.72 -28.78 2.62
C CYS A 126 14.65 -28.43 3.79
N PRO A 127 14.51 -29.09 4.96
CA PRO A 127 15.43 -28.91 6.08
C PRO A 127 16.87 -29.29 5.67
N ALA A 128 17.87 -28.51 6.07
CA ALA A 128 19.26 -28.80 5.79
C ALA A 128 20.10 -28.84 7.09
N SER A 129 20.90 -29.88 7.24
CA SER A 129 22.10 -29.91 8.10
C SER A 129 23.34 -29.58 7.24
N ASP A 130 24.48 -29.25 7.85
CA ASP A 130 25.69 -28.88 7.09
C ASP A 130 26.18 -29.99 6.15
N GLN A 131 26.04 -31.27 6.53
CA GLN A 131 26.36 -32.41 5.65
C GLN A 131 25.41 -32.54 4.45
N VAL A 132 24.12 -32.20 4.65
CA VAL A 132 23.09 -32.20 3.60
C VAL A 132 23.35 -31.13 2.54
N GLN A 133 23.98 -30.02 2.93
CA GLN A 133 24.32 -28.93 2.00
C GLN A 133 25.38 -29.35 0.98
N THR A 134 26.36 -30.18 1.37
CA THR A 134 27.38 -30.73 0.47
C THR A 134 26.77 -31.67 -0.56
N VAL A 135 25.89 -32.60 -0.15
CA VAL A 135 25.22 -33.54 -1.07
C VAL A 135 24.34 -32.79 -2.06
N LYS A 136 23.60 -31.80 -1.57
CA LYS A 136 22.78 -30.91 -2.40
C LYS A 136 23.61 -30.20 -3.46
N ASP A 137 24.77 -29.63 -3.09
CA ASP A 137 25.63 -28.93 -4.04
C ASP A 137 26.21 -29.89 -5.08
N ARG A 138 26.62 -31.11 -4.69
CA ARG A 138 27.05 -32.16 -5.63
C ARG A 138 25.97 -32.53 -6.63
N LEU A 139 24.73 -32.71 -6.16
CA LEU A 139 23.58 -33.05 -7.01
C LEU A 139 23.31 -31.95 -8.05
N LEU A 140 23.39 -30.68 -7.65
CA LEU A 140 23.23 -29.54 -8.57
C LEU A 140 24.42 -29.39 -9.54
N GLN A 141 25.65 -29.62 -9.07
CA GLN A 141 26.87 -29.53 -9.89
C GLN A 141 27.07 -30.74 -10.83
N SER A 142 26.35 -31.86 -10.62
CA SER A 142 26.35 -32.98 -11.56
C SER A 142 25.81 -32.61 -12.95
N ASN A 143 24.87 -31.67 -13.03
CA ASN A 143 24.23 -31.29 -14.29
C ASN A 143 25.23 -30.71 -15.33
N PRO A 144 26.06 -29.69 -15.02
CA PRO A 144 27.08 -29.20 -15.95
C PRO A 144 27.98 -30.30 -16.55
N VAL A 145 28.36 -31.29 -15.73
CA VAL A 145 29.20 -32.41 -16.18
C VAL A 145 28.41 -33.32 -17.12
N LEU A 146 27.20 -33.74 -16.73
CA LEU A 146 26.36 -34.58 -17.58
C LEU A 146 25.94 -33.88 -18.88
N GLU A 147 25.72 -32.57 -18.86
CA GLU A 147 25.43 -31.77 -20.05
C GLU A 147 26.66 -31.68 -20.98
N ALA A 148 27.86 -31.50 -20.43
CA ALA A 148 29.08 -31.46 -21.24
C ALA A 148 29.29 -32.77 -22.03
N PHE A 149 29.11 -33.92 -21.38
CA PHE A 149 29.36 -35.23 -21.99
C PHE A 149 28.14 -35.84 -22.70
N GLY A 150 26.93 -35.42 -22.36
CA GLY A 150 25.68 -36.03 -22.84
C GLY A 150 24.83 -35.13 -23.72
N ASN A 151 25.12 -33.82 -23.79
CA ASN A 151 24.37 -32.88 -24.63
C ASN A 151 25.18 -32.41 -25.84
N ALA A 152 24.43 -32.04 -26.88
CA ALA A 152 24.98 -31.52 -28.11
C ALA A 152 24.04 -30.50 -28.75
N LYS A 153 24.59 -29.73 -29.69
CA LYS A 153 23.80 -28.83 -30.53
C LYS A 153 23.17 -29.61 -31.69
N THR A 154 21.84 -29.53 -31.79
CA THR A 154 21.05 -30.05 -32.92
C THR A 154 20.47 -28.88 -33.73
N LEU A 155 19.76 -29.18 -34.81
CA LEU A 155 19.06 -28.15 -35.59
C LEU A 155 17.98 -27.41 -34.79
N ARG A 156 17.36 -28.05 -33.79
CA ARG A 156 16.22 -27.51 -33.04
C ARG A 156 16.59 -26.90 -31.68
N ASN A 157 17.68 -27.34 -31.07
CA ASN A 157 18.10 -26.95 -29.73
C ASN A 157 19.63 -26.89 -29.63
N ASP A 158 20.16 -25.83 -29.01
CA ASP A 158 21.61 -25.65 -28.90
C ASP A 158 22.23 -26.50 -27.79
N ASN A 159 21.44 -26.89 -26.78
CA ASN A 159 21.84 -27.75 -25.68
C ASN A 159 20.82 -28.90 -25.53
N SER A 160 20.81 -29.82 -26.50
CA SER A 160 19.88 -30.95 -26.53
C SER A 160 20.49 -32.15 -25.81
N SER A 161 19.80 -32.65 -24.77
CA SER A 161 20.16 -33.93 -24.15
C SER A 161 20.05 -35.07 -25.15
N ARG A 162 21.14 -35.80 -25.35
CA ARG A 162 21.22 -36.99 -26.24
C ARG A 162 21.37 -38.27 -25.44
N PHE A 163 20.83 -38.25 -24.22
CA PHE A 163 20.62 -39.37 -23.31
C PHE A 163 19.39 -39.07 -22.44
N GLY A 164 18.75 -40.11 -21.94
CA GLY A 164 17.69 -40.03 -20.94
C GLY A 164 18.30 -40.03 -19.55
N LYS A 165 17.82 -39.16 -18.67
CA LYS A 165 18.32 -39.02 -17.30
C LYS A 165 17.17 -39.25 -16.33
N TYR A 166 17.30 -40.26 -15.50
CA TYR A 166 16.46 -40.44 -14.32
C TYR A 166 17.31 -40.15 -13.07
N MET A 167 16.77 -39.36 -12.15
CA MET A 167 17.48 -38.93 -10.96
C MET A 167 16.59 -39.11 -9.74
N ASP A 168 16.94 -40.06 -8.88
CA ASP A 168 16.34 -40.23 -7.57
C ASP A 168 16.98 -39.26 -6.58
N ILE A 169 16.15 -38.49 -5.90
CA ILE A 169 16.55 -37.67 -4.76
C ILE A 169 16.10 -38.40 -3.51
N GLN A 170 17.05 -38.73 -2.65
CA GLN A 170 16.82 -39.51 -1.44
C GLN A 170 16.61 -38.60 -0.24
N PHE A 171 15.56 -38.87 0.52
CA PHE A 171 15.16 -38.09 1.70
C PHE A 171 15.21 -38.96 2.96
N ASP A 172 15.74 -38.39 4.04
CA ASP A 172 15.67 -39.02 5.36
C ASP A 172 14.24 -38.96 5.94
N PHE A 173 14.04 -39.61 7.09
CA PHE A 173 12.73 -39.61 7.76
C PHE A 173 12.25 -38.22 8.22
N LYS A 174 13.18 -37.23 8.35
CA LYS A 174 12.86 -35.85 8.70
C LYS A 174 12.42 -35.04 7.48
N GLY A 175 12.71 -35.53 6.27
CA GLY A 175 12.45 -34.87 4.99
C GLY A 175 13.63 -34.05 4.46
N ALA A 176 14.84 -34.26 4.96
CA ALA A 176 16.05 -33.62 4.44
C ALA A 176 16.62 -34.42 3.25
N PRO A 177 17.08 -33.78 2.17
CA PRO A 177 17.70 -34.45 1.03
C PRO A 177 19.11 -34.94 1.41
N VAL A 178 19.30 -36.24 1.55
CA VAL A 178 20.54 -36.84 2.09
C VAL A 178 21.39 -37.56 1.06
N GLY A 179 20.83 -37.85 -0.12
CA GLY A 179 21.52 -38.62 -1.16
C GLY A 179 20.84 -38.47 -2.52
N GLY A 180 21.40 -39.16 -3.51
CA GLY A 180 20.79 -39.27 -4.82
C GLY A 180 21.36 -40.38 -5.66
N HIS A 181 20.64 -40.75 -6.71
CA HIS A 181 21.07 -41.77 -7.66
C HIS A 181 20.63 -41.39 -9.08
N ILE A 182 21.55 -41.42 -10.03
CA ILE A 182 21.36 -41.04 -11.43
C ILE A 182 21.46 -42.28 -12.29
N LEU A 183 20.40 -42.56 -13.04
CA LEU A 183 20.37 -43.59 -14.08
C LEU A 183 20.37 -42.91 -15.45
N ASN A 184 21.33 -43.28 -16.29
CA ASN A 184 21.41 -42.83 -17.68
C ASN A 184 20.92 -43.90 -18.65
N TYR A 185 20.20 -43.47 -19.69
CA TYR A 185 19.63 -44.32 -20.72
C TYR A 185 19.94 -43.79 -22.12
N LEU A 186 20.25 -44.67 -23.08
CA LEU A 186 20.48 -44.32 -24.50
C LEU A 186 21.35 -43.09 -24.73
N LEU A 187 22.63 -43.16 -24.37
CA LEU A 187 23.57 -42.21 -24.95
C LEU A 187 23.63 -42.43 -26.47
N GLU A 188 23.43 -41.38 -27.25
CA GLU A 188 23.54 -41.40 -28.72
C GLU A 188 25.02 -41.57 -29.15
N LYS A 189 25.57 -42.77 -28.99
CA LYS A 189 26.98 -43.08 -29.28
C LYS A 189 27.38 -42.72 -30.72
N SER A 190 26.48 -42.89 -31.69
CA SER A 190 26.73 -42.56 -33.09
C SER A 190 27.18 -41.10 -33.30
N ARG A 191 26.74 -40.18 -32.44
CA ARG A 191 27.14 -38.76 -32.47
C ARG A 191 28.64 -38.54 -32.30
N VAL A 192 29.33 -39.45 -31.60
CA VAL A 192 30.79 -39.35 -31.40
C VAL A 192 31.53 -39.35 -32.73
N VAL A 193 31.07 -40.15 -33.68
CA VAL A 193 31.79 -40.40 -34.95
C VAL A 193 31.12 -39.75 -36.16
N HIS A 194 29.83 -39.38 -36.06
CA HIS A 194 29.07 -38.80 -37.16
C HIS A 194 28.10 -37.71 -36.66
N GLN A 195 27.98 -36.61 -37.40
CA GLN A 195 27.00 -35.56 -37.12
C GLN A 195 26.36 -35.10 -38.43
N SER A 196 25.05 -34.87 -38.40
CA SER A 196 24.30 -34.29 -39.52
C SER A 196 24.73 -32.84 -39.77
N HIS A 197 24.52 -32.37 -41.00
CA HIS A 197 24.84 -30.99 -41.37
C HIS A 197 24.11 -29.99 -40.47
N GLY A 198 24.87 -29.03 -39.92
CA GLY A 198 24.37 -28.05 -38.97
C GLY A 198 24.32 -28.55 -37.51
N GLU A 199 24.77 -29.75 -37.19
CA GLU A 199 24.86 -30.24 -35.81
C GLU A 199 26.30 -30.21 -35.26
N ARG A 200 26.44 -30.37 -33.94
CA ARG A 200 27.73 -30.56 -33.26
C ARG A 200 27.84 -31.95 -32.64
N ASN A 201 29.08 -32.33 -32.35
CA ASN A 201 29.38 -33.42 -31.43
C ASN A 201 29.05 -32.98 -29.97
N PHE A 202 29.33 -33.82 -28.98
CA PHE A 202 29.14 -33.48 -27.57
C PHE A 202 29.95 -32.24 -27.14
N HIS A 203 29.39 -31.45 -26.22
CA HIS A 203 29.96 -30.15 -25.84
C HIS A 203 31.37 -30.25 -25.27
N ILE A 204 31.69 -31.32 -24.54
CA ILE A 204 32.99 -31.53 -23.88
C ILE A 204 34.18 -31.40 -24.85
N PHE A 205 34.05 -31.86 -26.10
CA PHE A 205 35.13 -31.75 -27.09
C PHE A 205 35.43 -30.29 -27.45
N TYR A 206 34.39 -29.47 -27.65
CA TYR A 206 34.53 -28.05 -27.98
C TYR A 206 35.00 -27.25 -26.76
N GLN A 207 34.47 -27.57 -25.57
CA GLN A 207 34.87 -26.95 -24.31
C GLN A 207 36.33 -27.21 -23.98
N LEU A 208 36.83 -28.43 -24.20
CA LEU A 208 38.24 -28.77 -23.99
C LEU A 208 39.15 -27.99 -24.95
N ILE A 209 38.85 -27.98 -26.25
CA ILE A 209 39.69 -27.32 -27.28
C ILE A 209 39.71 -25.80 -27.07
N GLU A 210 38.55 -25.16 -26.91
CA GLU A 210 38.43 -23.70 -26.81
C GLU A 210 38.80 -23.17 -25.41
N GLY A 211 38.49 -23.94 -24.36
CA GLY A 211 38.62 -23.52 -22.96
C GLY A 211 39.88 -24.00 -22.26
N GLY A 212 40.49 -25.12 -22.71
CA GLY A 212 41.68 -25.72 -22.11
C GLY A 212 42.90 -24.79 -22.14
N GLU A 213 43.73 -24.85 -21.10
CA GLU A 213 44.99 -24.11 -21.03
C GLU A 213 46.00 -24.63 -22.07
N GLU A 214 46.90 -23.77 -22.58
CA GLU A 214 47.87 -24.14 -23.63
C GLU A 214 48.76 -25.33 -23.21
N ASP A 215 49.14 -25.39 -21.94
CA ASP A 215 49.99 -26.49 -21.45
C ASP A 215 49.21 -27.80 -21.35
N LEU A 216 47.93 -27.75 -20.99
CA LEU A 216 47.04 -28.92 -21.01
C LEU A 216 46.84 -29.43 -22.43
N LEU A 217 46.53 -28.54 -23.39
CA LEU A 217 46.35 -28.90 -24.80
C LEU A 217 47.63 -29.54 -25.37
N ARG A 218 48.81 -28.96 -25.09
CA ARG A 218 50.10 -29.53 -25.49
C ARG A 218 50.38 -30.91 -24.89
N ARG A 219 50.05 -31.14 -23.61
CA ARG A 219 50.15 -32.47 -22.99
C ARG A 219 49.23 -33.47 -23.67
N LEU A 220 48.01 -33.07 -24.00
CA LEU A 220 47.03 -33.90 -24.68
C LEU A 220 47.33 -34.12 -26.18
N GLY A 221 48.28 -33.39 -26.76
CA GLY A 221 48.56 -33.44 -28.20
C GLY A 221 47.52 -32.72 -29.06
N LEU A 222 46.73 -31.83 -28.44
CA LEU A 222 45.65 -31.11 -29.09
C LEU A 222 46.07 -29.68 -29.47
N GLU A 223 45.62 -29.21 -30.63
CA GLU A 223 45.70 -27.80 -31.04
C GLU A 223 44.35 -27.11 -30.82
N ARG A 224 44.38 -25.79 -30.53
CA ARG A 224 43.18 -24.94 -30.41
C ARG A 224 42.57 -24.62 -31.79
N ASN A 225 42.20 -25.66 -32.52
CA ASN A 225 41.52 -25.56 -33.79
C ASN A 225 40.61 -26.78 -34.00
N THR A 226 39.30 -26.58 -33.87
CA THR A 226 38.31 -27.66 -34.05
C THR A 226 38.28 -28.25 -35.47
N GLN A 227 38.80 -27.53 -36.47
CA GLN A 227 38.83 -28.00 -37.86
C GLN A 227 39.83 -29.13 -38.13
N GLN A 228 40.78 -29.36 -37.21
CA GLN A 228 41.78 -30.41 -37.37
C GLN A 228 41.28 -31.81 -36.99
N TYR A 229 40.09 -31.93 -36.40
CA TYR A 229 39.57 -33.21 -35.92
C TYR A 229 38.37 -33.65 -36.76
N GLN A 230 38.50 -34.80 -37.43
CA GLN A 230 37.49 -35.34 -38.33
C GLN A 230 36.13 -35.51 -37.64
N TYR A 231 36.11 -35.88 -36.35
CA TYR A 231 34.90 -36.06 -35.56
C TYR A 231 34.20 -34.76 -35.13
N LEU A 232 34.80 -33.59 -35.39
CA LEU A 232 34.20 -32.28 -35.07
C LEU A 232 33.76 -31.49 -36.31
N ILE A 233 34.26 -31.85 -37.51
CA ILE A 233 34.00 -31.13 -38.75
C ILE A 233 32.80 -31.65 -39.56
N LYS A 234 32.37 -32.90 -39.37
CA LYS A 234 31.31 -33.52 -40.20
C LYS A 234 30.00 -32.74 -40.19
N GLY A 235 29.65 -32.13 -39.06
CA GLY A 235 28.46 -31.28 -38.94
C GLY A 235 28.60 -29.86 -39.51
N ASN A 236 29.80 -29.43 -39.95
CA ASN A 236 30.11 -28.10 -40.48
C ASN A 236 29.60 -26.93 -39.62
N CYS A 237 29.68 -27.06 -38.29
CA CYS A 237 29.19 -26.05 -37.33
C CYS A 237 30.16 -25.85 -36.16
N PRO A 238 31.35 -25.25 -36.39
CA PRO A 238 32.39 -25.15 -35.35
C PRO A 238 32.06 -24.14 -34.24
N LYS A 239 31.30 -23.08 -34.54
CA LYS A 239 30.91 -22.03 -33.57
C LYS A 239 29.39 -21.84 -33.53
N VAL A 240 28.86 -21.60 -32.33
CA VAL A 240 27.45 -21.33 -32.06
C VAL A 240 27.35 -20.04 -31.26
N SER A 241 26.59 -19.05 -31.72
CA SER A 241 26.54 -17.72 -31.10
C SER A 241 25.93 -17.68 -29.70
N SER A 242 25.07 -18.66 -29.37
CA SER A 242 24.41 -18.77 -28.06
C SER A 242 25.23 -19.51 -27.00
N ILE A 243 26.36 -20.13 -27.37
CA ILE A 243 27.18 -20.96 -26.48
C ILE A 243 28.56 -20.34 -26.32
N ASN A 244 29.06 -20.33 -25.07
CA ASN A 244 30.42 -19.89 -24.77
C ASN A 244 31.20 -21.07 -24.18
N ASP A 245 31.77 -21.88 -25.07
CA ASP A 245 32.48 -23.12 -24.71
C ASP A 245 33.64 -22.85 -23.71
N ARG A 246 34.24 -21.65 -23.70
CA ARG A 246 35.29 -21.26 -22.74
C ARG A 246 34.76 -21.00 -21.33
N SER A 247 33.60 -20.35 -21.19
CA SER A 247 32.99 -20.18 -19.87
C SER A 247 32.45 -21.50 -19.34
N ASP A 248 31.87 -22.31 -20.22
CA ASP A 248 31.28 -23.59 -19.86
C ASP A 248 32.36 -24.59 -19.43
N TRP A 249 33.53 -24.57 -20.07
CA TRP A 249 34.72 -25.31 -19.61
C TRP A 249 35.09 -25.01 -18.15
N LYS A 250 35.08 -23.73 -17.75
CA LYS A 250 35.35 -23.33 -16.35
C LYS A 250 34.29 -23.88 -15.41
N ALA A 251 33.03 -23.89 -15.83
CA ALA A 251 31.94 -24.47 -15.04
C ALA A 251 32.10 -25.98 -14.87
N VAL A 252 32.46 -26.72 -15.93
CA VAL A 252 32.71 -28.16 -15.88
C VAL A 252 33.90 -28.50 -14.98
N ARG A 253 35.02 -27.80 -15.12
CA ARG A 253 36.20 -27.98 -14.24
C ARG A 253 35.84 -27.76 -12.77
N LYS A 254 35.13 -26.67 -12.46
CA LYS A 254 34.65 -26.39 -11.09
C LYS A 254 33.70 -27.48 -10.58
N ALA A 255 32.80 -27.95 -11.43
CA ALA A 255 31.83 -28.99 -11.06
C ALA A 255 32.51 -30.32 -10.73
N LEU A 256 33.48 -30.76 -11.54
CA LEU A 256 34.27 -31.97 -11.28
C LEU A 256 34.94 -31.92 -9.90
N THR A 257 35.54 -30.78 -9.53
CA THR A 257 36.14 -30.59 -8.20
C THR A 257 35.10 -30.71 -7.06
N VAL A 258 33.90 -30.13 -7.23
CA VAL A 258 32.84 -30.16 -6.19
C VAL A 258 32.25 -31.57 -6.01
N ILE A 259 32.11 -32.33 -7.09
CA ILE A 259 31.62 -33.71 -7.07
C ILE A 259 32.62 -34.64 -6.35
N GLY A 260 33.91 -34.30 -6.38
CA GLY A 260 34.97 -35.02 -5.67
C GLY A 260 35.93 -35.77 -6.57
N PHE A 261 36.05 -35.37 -7.85
CA PHE A 261 37.12 -35.86 -8.72
C PHE A 261 38.46 -35.26 -8.28
N ASN A 262 39.49 -36.09 -8.18
CA ASN A 262 40.85 -35.63 -7.98
C ASN A 262 41.50 -35.21 -9.32
N GLU A 263 42.59 -34.45 -9.29
CA GLU A 263 43.21 -33.95 -10.52
C GLU A 263 43.75 -35.08 -11.42
N ASP A 264 44.24 -36.18 -10.83
CA ASP A 264 44.69 -37.36 -11.58
C ASP A 264 43.55 -38.02 -12.37
N GLU A 265 42.38 -38.22 -11.75
CA GLU A 265 41.17 -38.74 -12.40
C GLU A 265 40.68 -37.79 -13.50
N VAL A 266 40.76 -36.48 -13.28
CA VAL A 266 40.41 -35.51 -14.32
C VAL A 266 41.40 -35.59 -15.49
N GLU A 267 42.70 -35.72 -15.22
CA GLU A 267 43.70 -35.89 -16.28
C GLU A 267 43.49 -37.18 -17.06
N GLU A 268 43.29 -38.33 -16.37
CA GLU A 268 42.97 -39.61 -17.01
C GLU A 268 41.69 -39.54 -17.86
N LEU A 269 40.65 -38.83 -17.38
CA LEU A 269 39.41 -38.61 -18.12
C LEU A 269 39.64 -37.77 -19.38
N LEU A 270 40.42 -36.70 -19.28
CA LEU A 270 40.74 -35.83 -20.41
C LEU A 270 41.66 -36.52 -21.43
N ASN A 271 42.56 -37.42 -20.98
CA ASN A 271 43.35 -38.29 -21.85
C ASN A 271 42.45 -39.17 -22.72
N ILE A 272 41.37 -39.72 -22.15
CA ILE A 272 40.37 -40.50 -22.90
C ILE A 272 39.63 -39.64 -23.92
N ILE A 273 39.21 -38.42 -23.54
CA ILE A 273 38.51 -37.52 -24.48
C ILE A 273 39.42 -37.09 -25.63
N ALA A 274 40.68 -36.77 -25.34
CA ALA A 274 41.68 -36.46 -26.36
C ALA A 274 41.96 -37.67 -27.27
N SER A 275 42.01 -38.88 -26.71
CA SER A 275 42.26 -40.10 -27.51
C SER A 275 41.11 -40.37 -28.49
N VAL A 276 39.85 -40.10 -28.14
CA VAL A 276 38.73 -40.20 -29.09
C VAL A 276 38.89 -39.24 -30.28
N LEU A 277 39.39 -38.02 -30.05
CA LEU A 277 39.65 -37.06 -31.13
C LEU A 277 40.79 -37.52 -32.05
N HIS A 278 41.88 -38.01 -31.46
CA HIS A 278 43.00 -38.57 -32.23
C HIS A 278 42.62 -39.83 -33.00
N LEU A 279 41.76 -40.69 -32.43
CA LEU A 279 41.22 -41.87 -33.10
C LEU A 279 40.53 -41.48 -34.39
N GLY A 280 39.68 -40.45 -34.38
CA GLY A 280 38.98 -40.00 -35.59
C GLY A 280 39.89 -39.51 -36.72
N ASN A 281 41.12 -39.11 -36.40
CA ASN A 281 42.12 -38.68 -37.38
C ASN A 281 42.99 -39.82 -37.92
N VAL A 282 42.82 -41.05 -37.42
CA VAL A 282 43.48 -42.22 -37.98
C VAL A 282 42.91 -42.51 -39.36
N GLN A 283 43.79 -42.46 -40.36
CA GLN A 283 43.49 -42.77 -41.77
C GLN A 283 44.11 -44.11 -42.16
N PHE A 284 43.36 -44.85 -42.97
CA PHE A 284 43.77 -46.14 -43.51
C PHE A 284 44.00 -46.02 -45.03
N GLY A 285 45.12 -46.53 -45.51
CA GLY A 285 45.39 -46.78 -46.92
C GLY A 285 45.07 -48.23 -47.28
N GLY A 286 44.85 -48.50 -48.58
CA GLY A 286 44.71 -49.85 -49.11
C GLY A 286 45.98 -50.29 -49.83
N GLU A 287 46.45 -51.51 -49.59
CA GLU A 287 47.44 -52.18 -50.44
C GLU A 287 46.79 -52.77 -51.70
N ASP A 288 47.60 -53.12 -52.72
CA ASP A 288 47.17 -53.85 -53.92
C ASP A 288 46.52 -55.22 -53.58
N SER A 289 46.77 -55.74 -52.38
CA SER A 289 46.21 -56.98 -51.81
C SER A 289 44.79 -56.80 -51.23
N GLY A 290 44.29 -55.56 -51.11
CA GLY A 290 43.00 -55.23 -50.49
C GLY A 290 43.04 -55.05 -48.96
N ASN A 291 44.21 -55.20 -48.34
CA ASN A 291 44.40 -55.06 -46.89
C ASN A 291 44.58 -53.59 -46.46
N ALA A 292 44.10 -53.26 -45.25
CA ALA A 292 44.23 -51.93 -44.67
C ALA A 292 45.57 -51.75 -43.92
N TYR A 293 46.22 -50.60 -44.12
CA TYR A 293 47.36 -50.15 -43.32
C TYR A 293 47.16 -48.71 -42.85
N ILE A 294 47.82 -48.32 -41.76
CA ILE A 294 47.68 -46.97 -41.19
C ILE A 294 48.68 -46.00 -41.84
N THR A 295 48.19 -44.88 -42.40
CA THR A 295 49.02 -43.84 -43.04
C THR A 295 49.51 -42.76 -42.07
N THR A 296 48.89 -42.67 -40.89
CA THR A 296 49.02 -41.58 -39.92
C THR A 296 49.71 -42.04 -38.63
N ASP A 297 50.98 -42.42 -38.73
CA ASP A 297 51.75 -43.00 -37.61
C ASP A 297 51.89 -42.05 -36.40
N THR A 298 51.89 -40.73 -36.63
CA THR A 298 51.93 -39.72 -35.57
C THR A 298 50.69 -39.78 -34.66
N GLN A 299 49.51 -39.99 -35.22
CA GLN A 299 48.26 -40.08 -34.45
C GLN A 299 48.26 -41.32 -33.56
N ILE A 300 48.76 -42.46 -34.07
CA ILE A 300 48.89 -43.70 -33.29
C ILE A 300 49.85 -43.53 -32.11
N LYS A 301 50.95 -42.79 -32.26
CA LYS A 301 51.87 -42.48 -31.15
C LYS A 301 51.19 -41.67 -30.04
N TYR A 302 50.41 -40.64 -30.41
CA TYR A 302 49.63 -39.88 -29.43
C TYR A 302 48.59 -40.77 -28.74
N LEU A 303 47.88 -41.62 -29.49
CA LEU A 303 46.90 -42.56 -28.95
C LEU A 303 47.50 -43.55 -27.97
N ALA A 304 48.58 -44.23 -28.36
CA ALA A 304 49.33 -45.16 -27.53
C ALA A 304 49.74 -44.52 -26.20
N ARG A 305 50.22 -43.28 -26.24
CA ARG A 305 50.59 -42.52 -25.03
C ARG A 305 49.40 -42.13 -24.15
N LEU A 306 48.31 -41.64 -24.73
CA LEU A 306 47.14 -41.15 -23.97
C LEU A 306 46.35 -42.31 -23.33
N ILE A 307 46.23 -43.42 -24.03
CA ILE A 307 45.54 -44.62 -23.56
C ILE A 307 46.48 -45.48 -22.71
N GLY A 308 47.80 -45.34 -22.86
CA GLY A 308 48.78 -46.16 -22.14
C GLY A 308 48.81 -47.60 -22.65
N VAL A 309 48.91 -47.78 -23.97
CA VAL A 309 49.01 -49.09 -24.63
C VAL A 309 50.16 -49.08 -25.62
N ASP A 310 50.70 -50.26 -25.94
CA ASP A 310 51.77 -50.36 -26.93
C ASP A 310 51.27 -49.98 -28.34
N SER A 311 52.07 -49.17 -29.04
CA SER A 311 51.73 -48.64 -30.36
C SER A 311 51.64 -49.72 -31.45
N SER A 312 52.43 -50.79 -31.35
CA SER A 312 52.43 -51.88 -32.32
C SER A 312 51.19 -52.75 -32.15
N VAL A 313 50.82 -53.06 -30.91
CA VAL A 313 49.62 -53.82 -30.54
C VAL A 313 48.35 -53.08 -30.96
N LEU A 314 48.28 -51.77 -30.71
CA LEU A 314 47.13 -50.95 -31.14
C LEU A 314 46.99 -50.90 -32.67
N LYS A 315 48.11 -50.81 -33.40
CA LYS A 315 48.13 -50.79 -34.86
C LYS A 315 47.65 -52.11 -35.46
N GLU A 316 48.10 -53.24 -34.92
CA GLU A 316 47.64 -54.57 -35.32
C GLU A 316 46.14 -54.74 -35.04
N ALA A 317 45.67 -54.30 -33.86
CA ALA A 317 44.27 -54.45 -33.47
C ALA A 317 43.30 -53.62 -34.33
N LEU A 318 43.74 -52.48 -34.87
CA LEU A 318 42.94 -51.65 -35.80
C LEU A 318 42.95 -52.15 -37.25
N THR A 319 43.92 -52.98 -37.62
CA THR A 319 44.11 -53.48 -39.00
C THR A 319 43.73 -54.95 -39.17
N HIS A 320 43.61 -55.71 -38.09
CA HIS A 320 43.25 -57.12 -38.09
C HIS A 320 42.03 -57.37 -37.21
N LYS A 321 41.32 -58.47 -37.43
CA LYS A 321 40.30 -59.02 -36.52
C LYS A 321 40.69 -60.42 -36.09
N LYS A 322 40.42 -60.72 -34.82
CA LYS A 322 40.61 -62.05 -34.24
C LYS A 322 39.34 -62.89 -34.45
N ILE A 323 39.44 -63.99 -35.17
CA ILE A 323 38.36 -64.93 -35.43
C ILE A 323 38.64 -66.21 -34.66
N THR A 324 37.73 -66.61 -33.78
CA THR A 324 37.82 -67.90 -33.08
C THR A 324 36.91 -68.91 -33.80
N ALA A 325 37.51 -69.85 -34.52
CA ALA A 325 36.78 -70.91 -35.22
C ALA A 325 37.18 -72.27 -34.66
N LYS A 326 36.21 -73.06 -34.17
CA LYS A 326 36.42 -74.42 -33.62
C LYS A 326 37.52 -74.55 -32.55
N GLY A 327 37.83 -73.47 -31.83
CA GLY A 327 38.84 -73.45 -30.76
C GLY A 327 40.23 -72.93 -31.18
N GLU A 328 40.46 -72.70 -32.48
CA GLU A 328 41.66 -72.03 -32.98
C GLU A 328 41.42 -70.52 -33.14
N GLU A 329 42.39 -69.71 -32.70
CA GLU A 329 42.36 -68.26 -32.84
C GLU A 329 43.19 -67.83 -34.06
N LEU A 330 42.53 -67.27 -35.08
CA LEU A 330 43.17 -66.77 -36.30
C LEU A 330 43.07 -65.24 -36.37
N MET A 331 44.17 -64.57 -36.69
CA MET A 331 44.18 -63.15 -37.03
C MET A 331 43.96 -62.98 -38.54
N SER A 332 42.90 -62.28 -38.92
CA SER A 332 42.53 -62.00 -40.31
C SER A 332 42.66 -60.50 -40.59
N PRO A 333 43.33 -60.08 -41.68
CA PRO A 333 43.44 -58.66 -42.02
C PRO A 333 42.07 -58.07 -42.39
N LEU A 334 41.89 -56.79 -42.08
CA LEU A 334 40.72 -55.99 -42.42
C LEU A 334 40.97 -55.22 -43.71
N ASN A 335 39.91 -54.99 -44.49
CA ASN A 335 39.96 -54.02 -45.59
C ASN A 335 39.78 -52.58 -45.07
N GLN A 336 39.97 -51.58 -45.94
CA GLN A 336 39.96 -50.16 -45.56
C GLN A 336 38.63 -49.73 -44.89
N GLU A 337 37.50 -50.19 -45.41
CA GLU A 337 36.17 -49.86 -44.87
C GLU A 337 35.96 -50.52 -43.50
N GLN A 338 36.31 -51.80 -43.35
CA GLN A 338 36.22 -52.54 -42.10
C GLN A 338 37.12 -51.94 -41.02
N ALA A 339 38.34 -51.52 -41.36
CA ALA A 339 39.24 -50.85 -40.43
C ALA A 339 38.69 -49.48 -39.98
N SER A 340 38.09 -48.72 -40.91
CA SER A 340 37.42 -47.44 -40.59
C SER A 340 36.21 -47.64 -39.66
N SER A 341 35.40 -48.66 -39.94
CA SER A 341 34.27 -49.05 -39.07
C SER A 341 34.74 -49.55 -37.70
N ALA A 342 35.86 -50.28 -37.63
CA ALA A 342 36.44 -50.74 -36.37
C ALA A 342 36.94 -49.58 -35.50
N ARG A 343 37.62 -48.59 -36.10
CA ARG A 343 38.03 -47.34 -35.43
C ARG A 343 36.82 -46.59 -34.87
N ASP A 344 35.75 -46.47 -35.65
CA ASP A 344 34.54 -45.78 -35.24
C ASP A 344 33.80 -46.56 -34.13
N ALA A 345 33.76 -47.89 -34.21
CA ALA A 345 33.23 -48.76 -33.15
C ALA A 345 34.01 -48.62 -31.85
N LEU A 346 35.35 -48.59 -31.90
CA LEU A 346 36.20 -48.37 -30.74
C LEU A 346 35.94 -47.00 -30.10
N SER A 347 35.87 -45.94 -30.91
CA SER A 347 35.62 -44.56 -30.45
C SER A 347 34.27 -44.45 -29.74
N LYS A 348 33.23 -45.04 -30.30
CA LYS A 348 31.88 -45.13 -29.69
C LYS A 348 31.91 -45.90 -28.37
N ALA A 349 32.63 -47.03 -28.33
CA ALA A 349 32.71 -47.88 -27.13
C ALA A 349 33.47 -47.20 -26.00
N ILE A 350 34.63 -46.60 -26.28
CA ILE A 350 35.44 -45.85 -25.30
C ILE A 350 34.61 -44.71 -24.70
N TYR A 351 34.01 -43.86 -25.54
CA TYR A 351 33.23 -42.73 -25.07
C TYR A 351 31.99 -43.18 -24.28
N GLY A 352 31.25 -44.16 -24.81
CA GLY A 352 30.04 -44.67 -24.17
C GLY A 352 30.30 -45.30 -22.80
N ARG A 353 31.34 -46.12 -22.67
CA ARG A 353 31.72 -46.73 -21.38
C ARG A 353 32.26 -45.69 -20.40
N THR A 354 33.05 -44.73 -20.88
CA THR A 354 33.55 -43.61 -20.05
C THR A 354 32.40 -42.76 -19.50
N PHE A 355 31.37 -42.51 -20.29
CA PHE A 355 30.17 -41.81 -19.82
C PHE A 355 29.42 -42.59 -18.73
N THR A 356 29.25 -43.90 -18.91
CA THR A 356 28.65 -44.75 -17.86
C THR A 356 29.49 -44.77 -16.59
N TRP A 357 30.82 -44.86 -16.71
CA TRP A 357 31.74 -44.76 -15.58
C TRP A 357 31.61 -43.41 -14.86
N LEU A 358 31.54 -42.31 -15.62
CA LEU A 358 31.37 -40.96 -15.08
C LEU A 358 30.08 -40.85 -14.26
N VAL A 359 28.97 -41.41 -14.74
CA VAL A 359 27.70 -41.46 -14.01
C VAL A 359 27.82 -42.30 -12.73
N ASN A 360 28.47 -43.47 -12.79
CA ASN A 360 28.70 -44.31 -11.61
C ASN A 360 29.55 -43.60 -10.56
N LYS A 361 30.63 -42.92 -10.97
CA LYS A 361 31.48 -42.13 -10.07
C LYS A 361 30.71 -40.99 -9.40
N ILE A 362 29.81 -40.32 -10.14
CA ILE A 362 28.90 -39.32 -9.56
C ILE A 362 27.97 -39.99 -8.53
N ASN A 363 27.42 -41.16 -8.84
CA ASN A 363 26.54 -41.90 -7.91
C ASN A 363 27.26 -42.30 -6.61
N ASP A 364 28.51 -42.76 -6.68
CA ASP A 364 29.31 -43.09 -5.50
C ASP A 364 29.46 -41.88 -4.56
N SER A 365 29.56 -40.67 -5.13
CA SER A 365 29.66 -39.42 -4.35
C SER A 365 28.33 -38.98 -3.70
N LEU A 366 27.20 -39.55 -4.14
CA LEU A 366 25.83 -39.21 -3.74
C LEU A 366 25.15 -40.30 -2.91
N ALA A 367 25.78 -41.47 -2.75
CA ALA A 367 25.17 -42.65 -2.17
C ALA A 367 24.78 -42.48 -0.68
N TYR A 368 23.55 -42.88 -0.33
CA TYR A 368 23.04 -42.94 1.03
C TYR A 368 22.05 -44.11 1.18
N GLN A 369 21.90 -44.67 2.39
CA GLN A 369 21.05 -45.85 2.67
C GLN A 369 19.74 -45.51 3.43
N ASN A 370 18.69 -46.31 3.19
CA ASN A 370 17.38 -46.30 3.88
C ASN A 370 16.61 -44.97 3.84
N THR A 371 16.01 -44.64 2.69
CA THR A 371 15.38 -43.33 2.42
C THR A 371 14.10 -43.45 1.60
N SER A 372 13.19 -42.47 1.76
CA SER A 372 12.11 -42.22 0.79
C SER A 372 12.66 -41.46 -0.42
N VAL A 373 12.04 -41.63 -1.58
CA VAL A 373 12.61 -41.14 -2.84
C VAL A 373 11.64 -40.28 -3.63
N ILE A 374 12.15 -39.18 -4.20
CA ILE A 374 11.49 -38.45 -5.29
C ILE A 374 12.34 -38.58 -6.55
N GLY A 375 11.86 -39.37 -7.51
CA GLY A 375 12.49 -39.53 -8.81
C GLY A 375 12.14 -38.41 -9.77
N LEU A 376 13.12 -37.91 -10.53
CA LEU A 376 12.94 -36.94 -11.61
C LEU A 376 13.32 -37.61 -12.93
N LEU A 377 12.38 -37.71 -13.85
CA LEU A 377 12.64 -38.22 -15.20
C LEU A 377 12.71 -37.06 -16.19
N ASP A 378 13.91 -36.82 -16.74
CA ASP A 378 14.17 -35.92 -17.86
C ASP A 378 14.58 -36.77 -19.07
N ILE A 379 13.66 -36.97 -20.00
CA ILE A 379 13.88 -37.82 -21.18
C ILE A 379 13.68 -37.03 -22.47
N TYR A 380 14.33 -37.48 -23.54
CA TYR A 380 14.09 -36.96 -24.89
C TYR A 380 12.61 -37.03 -25.25
N GLY A 381 12.11 -35.96 -25.86
CA GLY A 381 10.74 -35.92 -26.38
C GLY A 381 10.61 -36.74 -27.65
N PHE A 382 9.37 -36.94 -28.09
CA PHE A 382 9.07 -37.50 -29.40
C PHE A 382 9.76 -36.69 -30.50
N GLU A 383 10.47 -37.35 -31.42
CA GLU A 383 11.24 -36.71 -32.50
C GLU A 383 10.68 -37.09 -33.87
N VAL A 384 10.32 -36.07 -34.66
CA VAL A 384 9.93 -36.22 -36.07
C VAL A 384 10.76 -35.25 -36.90
N PHE A 385 11.75 -35.77 -37.61
CA PHE A 385 12.63 -35.05 -38.52
C PHE A 385 12.29 -35.36 -39.99
N GLN A 386 12.93 -34.63 -40.90
CA GLN A 386 12.85 -34.91 -42.34
C GLN A 386 13.42 -36.29 -42.66
N ASN A 387 14.54 -36.65 -42.03
CA ASN A 387 15.16 -37.97 -42.13
C ASN A 387 15.24 -38.59 -40.72
N ASN A 388 14.41 -39.60 -40.43
CA ASN A 388 14.45 -40.32 -39.17
C ASN A 388 15.21 -41.64 -39.35
N SER A 389 16.11 -41.95 -38.42
CA SER A 389 16.90 -43.19 -38.45
C SER A 389 16.67 -44.02 -37.17
N PHE A 390 17.55 -44.99 -36.91
CA PHE A 390 17.48 -45.90 -35.77
C PHE A 390 17.38 -45.17 -34.42
N GLU A 391 18.07 -44.04 -34.26
CA GLU A 391 18.04 -43.24 -33.04
C GLU A 391 16.63 -42.69 -32.75
N GLN A 392 15.97 -42.11 -33.75
CA GLN A 392 14.59 -41.62 -33.61
C GLN A 392 13.63 -42.78 -33.34
N PHE A 393 13.84 -43.94 -33.94
CA PHE A 393 13.03 -45.13 -33.69
C PHE A 393 13.08 -45.54 -32.20
N CYS A 394 14.27 -45.61 -31.61
CA CYS A 394 14.42 -45.90 -30.17
C CYS A 394 13.80 -44.81 -29.28
N ILE A 395 14.02 -43.54 -29.60
CA ILE A 395 13.46 -42.39 -28.88
C ILE A 395 11.93 -42.41 -28.89
N ASN A 396 11.32 -42.68 -30.05
CA ASN A 396 9.87 -42.68 -30.22
C ASN A 396 9.23 -43.91 -29.56
N TYR A 397 9.86 -45.09 -29.65
CA TYR A 397 9.44 -46.28 -28.87
C TYR A 397 9.46 -46.01 -27.36
N CYS A 398 10.48 -45.31 -26.86
CA CYS A 398 10.54 -44.89 -25.46
C CYS A 398 9.34 -44.03 -25.04
N ASN A 399 9.02 -43.02 -25.87
CA ASN A 399 7.91 -42.11 -25.62
C ASN A 399 6.56 -42.85 -25.71
N GLU A 400 6.41 -43.81 -26.62
CA GLU A 400 5.24 -44.68 -26.72
C GLU A 400 5.03 -45.45 -25.40
N LYS A 401 6.09 -46.04 -24.86
CA LYS A 401 6.07 -46.76 -23.58
C LYS A 401 5.74 -45.88 -22.38
N LEU A 402 6.36 -44.71 -22.28
CA LEU A 402 6.05 -43.75 -21.22
C LEU A 402 4.60 -43.26 -21.30
N GLN A 403 4.07 -43.07 -22.51
CA GLN A 403 2.67 -42.68 -22.69
C GLN A 403 1.72 -43.82 -22.32
N GLN A 404 2.06 -45.08 -22.64
CA GLN A 404 1.30 -46.26 -22.20
C GLN A 404 1.23 -46.29 -20.66
N LEU A 405 2.37 -46.14 -19.99
CA LEU A 405 2.46 -46.10 -18.53
C LEU A 405 1.63 -44.94 -17.95
N PHE A 406 1.69 -43.75 -18.56
CA PHE A 406 0.91 -42.59 -18.16
C PHE A 406 -0.59 -42.89 -18.15
N ILE A 407 -1.10 -43.45 -19.25
CA ILE A 407 -2.51 -43.76 -19.42
C ILE A 407 -2.92 -44.83 -18.40
N GLU A 408 -2.12 -45.90 -18.27
CA GLU A 408 -2.40 -47.00 -17.35
C GLU A 408 -2.43 -46.54 -15.89
N LEU A 409 -1.40 -45.84 -15.41
CA LEU A 409 -1.34 -45.35 -14.04
C LEU A 409 -2.42 -44.30 -13.74
N THR A 410 -2.70 -43.39 -14.69
CA THR A 410 -3.72 -42.35 -14.49
C THR A 410 -5.13 -42.95 -14.44
N LEU A 411 -5.45 -43.87 -15.34
CA LEU A 411 -6.76 -44.52 -15.34
C LEU A 411 -6.94 -45.47 -14.17
N LYS A 412 -5.93 -46.31 -13.89
CA LYS A 412 -5.98 -47.28 -12.80
C LYS A 412 -6.12 -46.60 -11.44
N SER A 413 -5.34 -45.55 -11.17
CA SER A 413 -5.44 -44.82 -9.91
C SER A 413 -6.80 -44.11 -9.72
N GLU A 414 -7.41 -43.59 -10.78
CA GLU A 414 -8.76 -43.02 -10.70
C GLU A 414 -9.83 -44.10 -10.48
N GLN A 415 -9.70 -45.26 -11.12
CA GLN A 415 -10.61 -46.40 -10.94
C GLN A 415 -10.56 -46.95 -9.51
N GLU A 416 -9.36 -47.22 -9.00
CA GLU A 416 -9.15 -47.74 -7.63
C GLU A 416 -9.70 -46.79 -6.57
N GLU A 417 -9.53 -45.48 -6.75
CA GLU A 417 -10.07 -44.46 -5.84
C GLU A 417 -11.61 -44.44 -5.87
N TYR A 418 -12.23 -44.57 -7.04
CA TYR A 418 -13.69 -44.51 -7.16
C TYR A 418 -14.32 -45.77 -6.58
N GLU A 419 -13.69 -46.93 -6.80
CA GLU A 419 -14.09 -48.18 -6.18
C GLU A 419 -13.96 -48.12 -4.65
N ALA A 420 -12.82 -47.61 -4.13
CA ALA A 420 -12.59 -47.45 -2.70
C ALA A 420 -13.63 -46.52 -2.04
N GLU A 421 -14.06 -45.47 -2.75
CA GLU A 421 -15.02 -44.47 -2.27
C GLU A 421 -16.48 -44.82 -2.63
N GLY A 422 -16.73 -45.93 -3.35
CA GLY A 422 -18.07 -46.41 -3.71
C GLY A 422 -18.77 -45.57 -4.79
N ILE A 423 -18.03 -44.97 -5.71
CA ILE A 423 -18.51 -44.12 -6.79
C ILE A 423 -18.55 -44.92 -8.11
N THR A 424 -19.62 -44.76 -8.88
CA THR A 424 -19.78 -45.43 -10.18
C THR A 424 -18.78 -44.90 -11.21
N TRP A 425 -17.97 -45.81 -11.78
CA TRP A 425 -17.03 -45.49 -12.85
C TRP A 425 -17.73 -45.40 -14.22
N GLU A 426 -17.53 -44.29 -14.93
CA GLU A 426 -17.94 -44.12 -16.32
C GLU A 426 -16.75 -44.45 -17.24
N PRO A 427 -16.85 -45.44 -18.16
CA PRO A 427 -15.75 -45.81 -19.04
C PRO A 427 -15.36 -44.65 -19.97
N VAL A 428 -14.11 -44.20 -19.88
CA VAL A 428 -13.57 -43.19 -20.79
C VAL A 428 -12.99 -43.85 -22.03
N GLN A 429 -13.44 -43.46 -23.22
CA GLN A 429 -12.81 -43.88 -24.47
C GLN A 429 -11.45 -43.19 -24.63
N TYR A 430 -10.38 -43.98 -24.72
CA TYR A 430 -9.02 -43.48 -24.97
C TYR A 430 -8.34 -44.32 -26.06
N PHE A 431 -7.31 -43.74 -26.68
CA PHE A 431 -6.50 -44.44 -27.69
C PHE A 431 -5.58 -45.46 -27.02
N ASN A 432 -5.76 -46.74 -27.31
CA ASN A 432 -4.92 -47.81 -26.77
C ASN A 432 -3.64 -47.94 -27.59
N ASN A 433 -2.56 -47.34 -27.08
CA ASN A 433 -1.25 -47.37 -27.74
C ASN A 433 -0.44 -48.66 -27.48
N LYS A 434 -0.95 -49.60 -26.68
CA LYS A 434 -0.30 -50.89 -26.42
C LYS A 434 -0.03 -51.68 -27.71
N ILE A 435 -0.93 -51.59 -28.68
CA ILE A 435 -0.79 -52.24 -30.00
C ILE A 435 0.48 -51.78 -30.75
N ILE A 436 0.91 -50.53 -30.55
CA ILE A 436 2.12 -49.98 -31.17
C ILE A 436 3.35 -50.46 -30.39
N CYS A 437 3.28 -50.47 -29.06
CA CYS A 437 4.34 -51.03 -28.22
C CYS A 437 4.60 -52.50 -28.55
N ASP A 438 3.53 -53.31 -28.68
CA ASP A 438 3.60 -54.73 -29.00
C ASP A 438 4.22 -54.94 -30.39
N LEU A 439 3.80 -54.17 -31.41
CA LEU A 439 4.42 -54.18 -32.75
C LEU A 439 5.95 -53.98 -32.72
N VAL A 440 6.44 -53.12 -31.82
CA VAL A 440 7.87 -52.84 -31.71
C VAL A 440 8.62 -53.91 -30.91
N GLU A 441 8.05 -54.36 -29.79
CA GLU A 441 8.79 -55.12 -28.78
C GLU A 441 8.42 -56.60 -28.66
N GLU A 442 7.35 -57.07 -29.29
CA GLU A 442 6.86 -58.44 -29.12
C GLU A 442 7.99 -59.45 -29.38
N LYS A 443 8.09 -60.45 -28.50
CA LYS A 443 9.14 -61.47 -28.61
C LYS A 443 8.91 -62.26 -29.89
N PHE A 444 9.98 -62.44 -30.68
CA PHE A 444 10.00 -63.20 -31.94
C PHE A 444 9.20 -62.59 -33.11
N LYS A 445 8.36 -61.58 -32.89
CA LYS A 445 7.52 -60.96 -33.94
C LYS A 445 7.66 -59.44 -34.07
N GLY A 446 8.13 -58.78 -33.02
CA GLY A 446 8.28 -57.32 -33.03
C GLY A 446 9.47 -56.86 -33.87
N ILE A 447 9.45 -55.59 -34.28
CA ILE A 447 10.49 -54.95 -35.11
C ILE A 447 11.89 -55.15 -34.53
N ILE A 448 12.06 -55.02 -33.20
CA ILE A 448 13.37 -55.22 -32.54
C ILE A 448 13.84 -56.68 -32.68
N SER A 449 12.93 -57.65 -32.52
CA SER A 449 13.27 -59.07 -32.66
C SER A 449 13.70 -59.40 -34.10
N ILE A 450 13.01 -58.83 -35.10
CA ILE A 450 13.33 -59.02 -36.52
C ILE A 450 14.68 -58.37 -36.86
N LEU A 451 14.94 -57.18 -36.32
CA LEU A 451 16.22 -56.48 -36.51
C LEU A 451 17.39 -57.28 -35.93
N ASP A 452 17.21 -57.84 -34.74
CA ASP A 452 18.22 -58.69 -34.10
C ASP A 452 18.46 -59.99 -34.87
N GLU A 453 17.40 -60.61 -35.39
CA GLU A 453 17.52 -61.83 -36.20
C GLU A 453 18.29 -61.57 -37.51
N GLU A 454 18.02 -60.47 -38.20
CA GLU A 454 18.76 -60.10 -39.42
C GLU A 454 20.21 -59.70 -39.13
N CYS A 455 20.49 -59.05 -37.98
CA CYS A 455 21.85 -58.79 -37.52
C CYS A 455 22.65 -60.09 -37.28
N LEU A 456 21.96 -61.19 -36.91
CA LEU A 456 22.56 -62.48 -36.58
C LEU A 456 22.61 -63.46 -37.76
N ARG A 457 22.03 -63.10 -38.92
CA ARG A 457 21.92 -63.96 -40.09
C ARG A 457 23.31 -64.24 -40.70
N PRO A 458 23.71 -65.50 -40.89
CA PRO A 458 24.91 -65.82 -41.66
C PRO A 458 24.68 -65.53 -43.15
N GLY A 459 25.47 -64.63 -43.74
CA GLY A 459 25.41 -64.25 -45.16
C GLY A 459 25.48 -62.74 -45.40
N ASP A 460 25.19 -62.28 -46.62
CA ASP A 460 25.13 -60.86 -46.99
C ASP A 460 23.82 -60.21 -46.51
N ALA A 461 23.66 -60.08 -45.19
CA ALA A 461 22.56 -59.33 -44.60
C ALA A 461 22.74 -57.82 -44.90
N SER A 462 21.68 -57.15 -45.36
CA SER A 462 21.69 -55.71 -45.65
C SER A 462 20.43 -55.03 -45.12
N ASP A 463 20.44 -53.71 -44.99
CA ASP A 463 19.28 -52.97 -44.48
C ASP A 463 18.01 -53.21 -45.33
N ILE A 464 18.19 -53.51 -46.62
CA ILE A 464 17.09 -53.85 -47.54
C ILE A 464 16.52 -55.25 -47.24
N THR A 465 17.34 -56.23 -46.86
CA THR A 465 16.84 -57.55 -46.45
C THR A 465 16.05 -57.45 -45.14
N PHE A 466 16.48 -56.58 -44.24
CA PHE A 466 15.70 -56.23 -43.04
C PHE A 466 14.34 -55.61 -43.40
N LEU A 467 14.29 -54.63 -44.30
CA LEU A 467 13.02 -54.04 -44.73
C LEU A 467 12.06 -55.06 -45.37
N GLN A 468 12.58 -55.95 -46.22
CA GLN A 468 11.79 -57.02 -46.83
C GLN A 468 11.19 -57.96 -45.79
N LYS A 469 11.97 -58.34 -44.77
CA LYS A 469 11.48 -59.21 -43.71
C LYS A 469 10.43 -58.55 -42.82
N LEU A 470 10.55 -57.24 -42.61
CA LEU A 470 9.48 -56.45 -41.97
C LEU A 470 8.20 -56.48 -42.81
N GLU A 471 8.29 -56.31 -44.13
CA GLU A 471 7.12 -56.40 -45.03
C GLU A 471 6.43 -57.76 -44.93
N ASP A 472 7.19 -58.85 -44.91
CA ASP A 472 6.65 -60.21 -44.83
C ASP A 472 6.02 -60.54 -43.47
N THR A 473 6.62 -60.04 -42.38
CA THR A 473 6.21 -60.41 -41.01
C THR A 473 5.15 -59.48 -40.42
N VAL A 474 5.28 -58.16 -40.62
CA VAL A 474 4.43 -57.14 -40.00
C VAL A 474 3.66 -56.28 -41.01
N GLY A 475 3.76 -56.56 -42.32
CA GLY A 475 3.10 -55.81 -43.39
C GLY A 475 1.57 -55.72 -43.30
N GLY A 476 0.91 -56.67 -42.64
CA GLY A 476 -0.53 -56.67 -42.43
C GLY A 476 -1.01 -55.82 -41.24
N HIS A 477 -0.10 -55.24 -40.45
CA HIS A 477 -0.45 -54.54 -39.21
C HIS A 477 -0.96 -53.12 -39.49
N ALA A 478 -2.09 -52.73 -38.87
CA ALA A 478 -2.75 -51.44 -39.13
C ALA A 478 -1.87 -50.20 -38.87
N HIS A 479 -0.85 -50.32 -38.01
CA HIS A 479 0.08 -49.24 -37.66
C HIS A 479 1.43 -49.28 -38.40
N PHE A 480 1.58 -50.18 -39.39
CA PHE A 480 2.81 -50.35 -40.16
C PHE A 480 2.53 -50.20 -41.65
N LEU A 481 3.36 -49.41 -42.35
CA LEU A 481 3.24 -49.18 -43.78
C LEU A 481 4.63 -49.14 -44.42
N THR A 482 4.75 -49.61 -45.66
CA THR A 482 5.96 -49.46 -46.49
C THR A 482 5.60 -48.92 -47.87
N HIS A 483 6.58 -48.49 -48.66
CA HIS A 483 6.33 -48.01 -50.02
C HIS A 483 5.62 -49.06 -50.90
N LYS A 484 5.90 -50.37 -50.72
CA LYS A 484 5.20 -51.43 -51.47
C LYS A 484 3.73 -51.55 -51.08
N LEU A 485 3.42 -51.45 -49.78
CA LEU A 485 2.09 -51.64 -49.22
C LEU A 485 1.22 -50.35 -49.25
N ALA A 486 1.85 -49.19 -49.46
CA ALA A 486 1.21 -47.88 -49.46
C ALA A 486 0.33 -47.61 -50.70
N ASP A 487 -0.70 -46.77 -50.54
CA ASP A 487 -1.57 -46.28 -51.60
C ASP A 487 -0.86 -45.24 -52.51
N GLY A 488 -1.45 -44.95 -53.68
CA GLY A 488 -0.82 -44.12 -54.71
C GLY A 488 -0.49 -42.68 -54.30
N LYS A 489 -1.13 -42.11 -53.27
CA LYS A 489 -0.76 -40.81 -52.70
C LYS A 489 0.43 -40.93 -51.76
N THR A 490 0.43 -41.93 -50.89
CA THR A 490 1.49 -42.14 -49.88
C THR A 490 2.81 -42.56 -50.52
N ARG A 491 2.79 -43.30 -51.63
CA ARG A 491 3.97 -43.62 -52.46
C ARG A 491 4.71 -42.41 -53.02
N LYS A 492 4.06 -41.23 -53.12
CA LYS A 492 4.72 -39.99 -53.59
C LYS A 492 5.57 -39.30 -52.52
N VAL A 493 5.30 -39.61 -51.24
CA VAL A 493 5.92 -38.94 -50.09
C VAL A 493 6.95 -39.83 -49.40
N MET A 494 6.82 -41.16 -49.55
CA MET A 494 7.64 -42.16 -48.88
C MET A 494 8.75 -42.68 -49.80
N GLY A 495 9.95 -42.86 -49.26
CA GLY A 495 11.07 -43.49 -49.98
C GLY A 495 10.91 -45.01 -50.13
N ARG A 496 11.62 -45.63 -51.07
CA ARG A 496 11.64 -47.10 -51.24
C ARG A 496 12.34 -47.83 -50.09
N ASP A 497 13.27 -47.14 -49.44
CA ASP A 497 14.10 -47.67 -48.35
C ASP A 497 13.58 -47.18 -46.98
N GLU A 498 12.27 -46.97 -46.88
CA GLU A 498 11.61 -46.46 -45.68
C GLU A 498 10.48 -47.37 -45.23
N PHE A 499 10.26 -47.40 -43.91
CA PHE A 499 9.02 -47.90 -43.31
C PHE A 499 8.37 -46.78 -42.48
N ARG A 500 7.05 -46.82 -42.36
CA ARG A 500 6.24 -45.84 -41.64
C ARG A 500 5.57 -46.51 -40.47
N LEU A 501 5.68 -45.89 -39.29
CA LEU A 501 4.91 -46.25 -38.12
C LEU A 501 3.89 -45.17 -37.78
N LEU A 502 2.67 -45.61 -37.48
CA LEU A 502 1.60 -44.76 -36.98
C LEU A 502 1.64 -44.74 -35.45
N HIS A 503 2.44 -43.84 -34.89
CA HIS A 503 2.57 -43.64 -33.43
C HIS A 503 1.35 -42.92 -32.85
N TYR A 504 1.20 -42.90 -31.52
CA TYR A 504 0.14 -42.09 -30.87
C TYR A 504 0.23 -40.59 -31.21
N ALA A 505 1.45 -40.12 -31.49
CA ALA A 505 1.77 -38.74 -31.77
C ALA A 505 1.57 -38.33 -33.24
N GLY A 506 1.50 -39.30 -34.16
CA GLY A 506 1.45 -39.06 -35.60
C GLY A 506 2.27 -40.06 -36.40
N GLU A 507 2.34 -39.84 -37.72
CA GLU A 507 3.04 -40.72 -38.66
C GLU A 507 4.52 -40.37 -38.73
N VAL A 508 5.40 -41.37 -38.68
CA VAL A 508 6.85 -41.17 -38.79
C VAL A 508 7.42 -42.13 -39.83
N ASN A 509 8.16 -41.59 -40.81
CA ASN A 509 8.91 -42.38 -41.80
C ASN A 509 10.34 -42.57 -41.29
N TYR A 510 10.78 -43.82 -41.19
CA TYR A 510 12.14 -44.21 -40.81
C TYR A 510 12.87 -44.79 -42.00
N ASN A 511 14.07 -44.29 -42.25
CA ASN A 511 14.96 -44.78 -43.30
C ASN A 511 15.80 -45.94 -42.76
N VAL A 512 15.75 -47.11 -43.41
CA VAL A 512 16.43 -48.32 -42.91
C VAL A 512 17.96 -48.29 -43.07
N ASN A 513 18.51 -47.38 -43.88
CA ASN A 513 19.94 -47.35 -44.14
C ASN A 513 20.74 -47.14 -42.83
N GLY A 514 21.67 -48.05 -42.58
CA GLY A 514 22.49 -48.11 -41.37
C GLY A 514 21.78 -48.68 -40.13
N PHE A 515 20.57 -49.25 -40.23
CA PHE A 515 19.90 -49.85 -39.07
C PHE A 515 20.67 -51.06 -38.54
N LEU A 516 21.15 -51.95 -39.41
CA LEU A 516 21.91 -53.13 -38.99
C LEU A 516 23.24 -52.73 -38.33
N ASP A 517 23.98 -51.81 -38.94
CA ASP A 517 25.27 -51.33 -38.42
C ASP A 517 25.14 -50.65 -37.06
N LYS A 518 24.09 -49.83 -36.90
CA LYS A 518 23.80 -49.13 -35.64
C LYS A 518 23.33 -50.10 -34.56
N ASN A 519 22.61 -51.16 -34.92
CA ASN A 519 22.15 -52.14 -33.94
C ASN A 519 23.26 -53.09 -33.49
N ASN A 520 24.14 -53.49 -34.41
CA ASN A 520 25.19 -54.48 -34.14
C ASN A 520 26.22 -54.03 -33.10
N ASP A 521 26.54 -52.72 -32.99
CA ASP A 521 27.52 -52.08 -32.07
C ASP A 521 28.69 -53.00 -31.63
N LEU A 522 29.21 -53.77 -32.59
CA LEU A 522 30.05 -54.93 -32.30
C LEU A 522 31.50 -54.50 -32.23
N LEU A 523 32.05 -54.47 -31.01
CA LEU A 523 33.48 -54.22 -30.80
C LEU A 523 34.25 -55.53 -30.96
N PHE A 524 35.23 -55.57 -31.87
CA PHE A 524 36.06 -56.75 -32.07
C PHE A 524 36.80 -57.16 -30.79
N ARG A 525 36.98 -58.48 -30.60
CA ARG A 525 37.58 -59.05 -29.39
C ARG A 525 39.00 -58.56 -29.16
N ASN A 526 39.82 -58.48 -30.20
CA ASN A 526 41.18 -57.96 -30.12
C ASN A 526 41.20 -56.50 -29.65
N LEU A 527 40.28 -55.65 -30.14
CA LEU A 527 40.17 -54.27 -29.67
C LEU A 527 39.84 -54.20 -28.16
N LYS A 528 38.97 -55.09 -27.66
CA LYS A 528 38.72 -55.21 -26.21
C LYS A 528 39.99 -55.65 -25.46
N GLU A 529 40.70 -56.66 -25.96
CA GLU A 529 41.94 -57.17 -25.36
C GLU A 529 42.97 -56.03 -25.20
N VAL A 530 43.15 -55.19 -26.23
CA VAL A 530 44.06 -54.03 -26.15
C VAL A 530 43.60 -53.01 -25.11
N MET A 531 42.31 -52.69 -25.03
CA MET A 531 41.81 -51.75 -24.02
C MET A 531 41.98 -52.28 -22.59
N CYS A 532 41.90 -53.60 -22.38
CA CYS A 532 42.18 -54.23 -21.08
C CYS A 532 43.68 -54.22 -20.67
N MET A 533 44.59 -53.89 -21.60
CA MET A 533 46.03 -53.71 -21.36
C MET A 533 46.41 -52.26 -21.08
N SER A 534 45.45 -51.33 -21.11
CA SER A 534 45.66 -49.91 -20.87
C SER A 534 46.22 -49.63 -19.47
N GLU A 535 47.17 -48.69 -19.36
CA GLU A 535 47.66 -48.15 -18.08
C GLU A 535 46.71 -47.11 -17.47
N ASN A 536 45.73 -46.61 -18.23
CA ASN A 536 44.74 -45.65 -17.76
C ASN A 536 43.71 -46.34 -16.84
N LYS A 537 43.63 -45.93 -15.58
CA LYS A 537 42.82 -46.64 -14.57
C LYS A 537 41.33 -46.59 -14.90
N ILE A 538 40.84 -45.47 -15.44
CA ILE A 538 39.44 -45.34 -15.88
C ILE A 538 39.12 -46.36 -16.99
N LEU A 539 40.01 -46.53 -17.98
CA LEU A 539 39.80 -47.50 -19.06
C LEU A 539 39.81 -48.94 -18.56
N THR A 540 40.71 -49.29 -17.63
CA THR A 540 40.72 -50.64 -17.03
C THR A 540 39.44 -50.96 -16.24
N GLN A 541 38.79 -49.95 -15.65
CA GLN A 541 37.48 -50.11 -15.00
C GLN A 541 36.33 -50.17 -16.01
N CYS A 542 36.47 -49.49 -17.16
CA CYS A 542 35.49 -49.51 -18.23
C CYS A 542 35.49 -50.82 -19.04
N PHE A 543 36.64 -51.48 -19.14
CA PHE A 543 36.83 -52.71 -19.91
C PHE A 543 37.26 -53.85 -19.00
N ASP A 544 36.29 -54.60 -18.48
CA ASP A 544 36.55 -55.73 -17.59
C ASP A 544 37.16 -56.92 -18.34
N ARG A 545 38.13 -57.58 -17.72
CA ARG A 545 38.77 -58.80 -18.25
C ARG A 545 37.79 -59.98 -18.25
N GLU A 546 36.79 -59.98 -17.37
CA GLU A 546 35.75 -61.02 -17.34
C GLU A 546 34.96 -61.09 -18.66
N GLU A 547 34.74 -59.95 -19.34
CA GLU A 547 34.08 -59.91 -20.66
C GLU A 547 34.81 -60.71 -21.74
N LEU A 548 36.12 -60.96 -21.59
CA LEU A 548 36.91 -61.74 -22.55
C LEU A 548 36.69 -63.24 -22.39
N THR A 549 36.21 -63.67 -21.22
CA THR A 549 35.91 -65.07 -20.91
C THR A 549 34.47 -65.47 -21.23
N ASP A 550 33.55 -64.50 -21.25
CA ASP A 550 32.15 -64.75 -21.56
C ASP A 550 31.99 -65.08 -23.06
N LYS A 551 31.57 -66.31 -23.34
CA LYS A 551 31.28 -66.79 -24.70
C LYS A 551 29.87 -66.40 -25.16
N LYS A 552 29.04 -65.78 -24.30
CA LYS A 552 27.76 -65.22 -24.73
C LYS A 552 28.02 -64.09 -25.72
N ARG A 553 27.29 -64.12 -26.83
CA ARG A 553 27.32 -63.03 -27.80
C ARG A 553 26.75 -61.77 -27.13
N PRO A 554 27.37 -60.60 -27.36
CA PRO A 554 26.88 -59.35 -26.79
C PRO A 554 25.46 -59.06 -27.30
N GLU A 555 24.61 -58.56 -26.41
CA GLU A 555 23.26 -58.11 -26.77
C GLU A 555 23.34 -56.94 -27.76
N THR A 556 22.42 -56.88 -28.71
CA THR A 556 22.32 -55.78 -29.67
C THR A 556 21.88 -54.48 -28.98
N THR A 557 22.13 -53.33 -29.61
CA THR A 557 21.78 -52.03 -29.05
C THR A 557 20.28 -51.89 -28.77
N ALA A 558 19.43 -52.37 -29.68
CA ALA A 558 17.98 -52.33 -29.52
C ALA A 558 17.49 -53.20 -28.35
N THR A 559 18.07 -54.38 -28.15
CA THR A 559 17.71 -55.26 -27.03
C THR A 559 18.22 -54.73 -25.69
N GLN A 560 19.46 -54.23 -25.62
CA GLN A 560 19.96 -53.53 -24.42
C GLN A 560 19.05 -52.36 -24.05
N PHE A 561 18.58 -51.62 -25.05
CA PHE A 561 17.67 -50.51 -24.84
C PHE A 561 16.32 -50.97 -24.29
N LYS A 562 15.70 -51.96 -24.93
CA LYS A 562 14.44 -52.54 -24.47
C LYS A 562 14.54 -53.00 -23.02
N THR A 563 15.58 -53.74 -22.65
CA THR A 563 15.82 -54.21 -21.28
C THR A 563 15.97 -53.04 -20.30
N SER A 564 16.70 -52.00 -20.68
CA SER A 564 16.89 -50.80 -19.85
C SER A 564 15.59 -50.03 -19.65
N LEU A 565 14.75 -49.96 -20.70
CA LEU A 565 13.44 -49.32 -20.65
C LEU A 565 12.46 -50.10 -19.76
N THR A 566 12.46 -51.44 -19.83
CA THR A 566 11.66 -52.28 -18.93
C THR A 566 12.01 -52.02 -17.46
N LYS A 567 13.30 -51.96 -17.12
CA LYS A 567 13.77 -51.62 -15.76
C LYS A 567 13.28 -50.22 -15.33
N LEU A 568 13.34 -49.23 -16.23
CA LEU A 568 12.82 -47.90 -15.94
C LEU A 568 11.30 -47.94 -15.68
N MET A 569 10.53 -48.69 -16.47
CA MET A 569 9.08 -48.82 -16.27
C MET A 569 8.76 -49.45 -14.92
N GLU A 570 9.49 -50.49 -14.50
CA GLU A 570 9.35 -51.12 -13.18
C GLU A 570 9.60 -50.11 -12.04
N ILE A 571 10.66 -49.30 -12.15
CA ILE A 571 10.97 -48.25 -11.19
C ILE A 571 9.83 -47.22 -11.13
N LEU A 572 9.31 -46.76 -12.27
CA LEU A 572 8.24 -45.77 -12.31
C LEU A 572 6.90 -46.31 -11.80
N MET A 573 6.58 -47.59 -12.08
CA MET A 573 5.37 -48.25 -11.56
C MET A 573 5.37 -48.39 -10.03
N SER A 574 6.55 -48.46 -9.41
CA SER A 574 6.67 -48.53 -7.94
C SER A 574 6.44 -47.19 -7.23
N LYS A 575 6.36 -46.08 -7.97
CA LYS A 575 6.29 -44.71 -7.44
C LYS A 575 5.00 -44.01 -7.87
N GLU A 576 4.56 -43.05 -7.07
CA GLU A 576 3.40 -42.21 -7.42
C GLU A 576 3.80 -41.10 -8.41
N PRO A 577 3.17 -41.01 -9.60
CA PRO A 577 3.62 -40.11 -10.64
C PRO A 577 2.95 -38.73 -10.61
N SER A 578 3.76 -37.70 -10.83
CA SER A 578 3.37 -36.32 -11.13
C SER A 578 3.90 -35.94 -12.50
N TYR A 579 3.16 -35.15 -13.27
CA TYR A 579 3.46 -34.92 -14.69
C TYR A 579 3.66 -33.45 -15.02
N VAL A 580 4.75 -33.16 -15.73
CA VAL A 580 5.04 -31.84 -16.32
C VAL A 580 5.20 -32.00 -17.83
N ARG A 581 4.38 -31.27 -18.60
CA ARG A 581 4.35 -31.28 -20.06
C ARG A 581 4.89 -29.95 -20.57
N CYS A 582 6.13 -29.94 -21.04
CA CYS A 582 6.82 -28.77 -21.57
C CYS A 582 6.50 -28.57 -23.06
N MET A 583 6.29 -27.32 -23.47
CA MET A 583 5.96 -26.94 -24.84
C MET A 583 6.85 -25.80 -25.35
N LYS A 584 7.18 -25.86 -26.65
CA LYS A 584 7.96 -24.87 -27.38
C LYS A 584 7.04 -23.89 -28.12
N PRO A 585 7.04 -22.58 -27.86
CA PRO A 585 6.09 -21.69 -28.52
C PRO A 585 6.45 -21.34 -29.97
N ASN A 586 7.72 -21.44 -30.39
CA ASN A 586 8.16 -21.15 -31.76
C ASN A 586 9.57 -21.73 -32.02
N ASP A 587 9.89 -22.03 -33.29
CA ASP A 587 11.21 -22.54 -33.69
C ASP A 587 12.32 -21.50 -33.74
N ALA A 588 11.97 -20.22 -33.84
CA ALA A 588 12.91 -19.11 -33.93
C ALA A 588 13.57 -18.74 -32.58
N LYS A 589 13.20 -19.42 -31.47
CA LYS A 589 13.68 -19.14 -30.11
C LYS A 589 13.44 -17.69 -29.67
N GLN A 590 12.36 -17.08 -30.13
CA GLN A 590 12.02 -15.68 -29.86
C GLN A 590 11.01 -15.56 -28.71
N ALA A 591 11.27 -14.63 -27.79
CA ALA A 591 10.32 -14.30 -26.73
C ALA A 591 9.04 -13.67 -27.30
N GLY A 592 7.88 -13.99 -26.70
CA GLY A 592 6.58 -13.41 -27.07
C GLY A 592 5.96 -13.90 -28.40
N ARG A 593 6.68 -14.70 -29.19
CA ARG A 593 6.16 -15.30 -30.42
C ARG A 593 5.47 -16.65 -30.11
N PHE A 594 4.27 -16.84 -30.64
CA PHE A 594 3.46 -18.05 -30.46
C PHE A 594 3.01 -18.58 -31.82
N ASP A 595 3.54 -19.72 -32.23
CA ASP A 595 3.21 -20.41 -33.47
C ASP A 595 2.11 -21.43 -33.22
N GLU A 596 0.91 -21.15 -33.75
CA GLU A 596 -0.27 -21.98 -33.53
C GLU A 596 -0.13 -23.36 -34.18
N VAL A 597 0.54 -23.47 -35.33
CA VAL A 597 0.69 -24.75 -36.04
C VAL A 597 1.62 -25.67 -35.25
N LEU A 598 2.74 -25.12 -34.78
CA LEU A 598 3.67 -25.85 -33.94
C LEU A 598 3.01 -26.29 -32.62
N ILE A 599 2.32 -25.38 -31.93
CA ILE A 599 1.64 -25.70 -30.67
C ILE A 599 0.55 -26.75 -30.88
N ARG A 600 -0.22 -26.67 -31.97
CA ARG A 600 -1.24 -27.67 -32.32
C ARG A 600 -0.64 -29.06 -32.45
N HIS A 601 0.50 -29.18 -33.13
CA HIS A 601 1.22 -30.44 -33.23
C HIS A 601 1.64 -30.97 -31.85
N GLN A 602 2.09 -30.07 -30.97
CA GLN A 602 2.48 -30.41 -29.60
C GLN A 602 1.33 -30.81 -28.68
N VAL A 603 0.17 -30.18 -28.80
CA VAL A 603 -1.03 -30.57 -28.07
C VAL A 603 -1.41 -32.02 -28.38
N LYS A 604 -1.27 -32.43 -29.65
CA LYS A 604 -1.54 -33.81 -30.10
C LYS A 604 -0.50 -34.79 -29.57
N TYR A 605 0.79 -34.60 -29.83
CA TYR A 605 1.78 -35.60 -29.40
C TYR A 605 1.99 -35.65 -27.89
N LEU A 606 1.66 -34.61 -27.12
CA LEU A 606 1.70 -34.70 -25.65
C LEU A 606 0.46 -35.37 -25.07
N GLY A 607 -0.53 -35.71 -25.91
CA GLY A 607 -1.81 -36.29 -25.50
C GLY A 607 -2.60 -35.38 -24.55
N LEU A 608 -2.48 -34.06 -24.69
CA LEU A 608 -3.07 -33.11 -23.72
C LEU A 608 -4.60 -33.12 -23.80
N MET A 609 -5.16 -33.31 -25.00
CA MET A 609 -6.61 -33.38 -25.18
C MET A 609 -7.19 -34.66 -24.58
N GLU A 610 -6.50 -35.79 -24.73
CA GLU A 610 -6.86 -37.07 -24.14
C GLU A 610 -6.78 -37.00 -22.61
N ASN A 611 -5.72 -36.39 -22.08
CA ASN A 611 -5.57 -36.14 -20.64
C ASN A 611 -6.72 -35.27 -20.11
N LEU A 612 -7.08 -34.19 -20.81
CA LEU A 612 -8.22 -33.36 -20.46
C LEU A 612 -9.54 -34.14 -20.47
N ARG A 613 -9.76 -35.02 -21.46
CA ARG A 613 -10.96 -35.87 -21.55
C ARG A 613 -11.04 -36.84 -20.37
N VAL A 614 -9.95 -37.53 -20.05
CA VAL A 614 -9.88 -38.45 -18.90
C VAL A 614 -10.15 -37.71 -17.59
N ARG A 615 -9.50 -36.56 -17.38
CA ARG A 615 -9.64 -35.76 -16.16
C ARG A 615 -11.03 -35.13 -16.00
N ARG A 616 -11.72 -34.79 -17.09
CA ARG A 616 -13.06 -34.21 -17.06
C ARG A 616 -14.18 -35.24 -16.97
N ALA A 617 -13.97 -36.45 -17.51
CA ALA A 617 -14.90 -37.55 -17.30
C ALA A 617 -14.98 -37.93 -15.81
N GLY A 618 -13.84 -37.84 -15.12
CA GLY A 618 -13.75 -37.95 -13.67
C GLY A 618 -14.20 -36.70 -12.90
N PHE A 619 -14.01 -36.74 -11.58
CA PHE A 619 -14.26 -35.61 -10.69
C PHE A 619 -13.03 -34.70 -10.59
N ALA A 620 -13.19 -33.44 -10.96
CA ALA A 620 -12.10 -32.46 -10.98
C ALA A 620 -11.48 -32.17 -9.60
N TYR A 621 -12.26 -32.27 -8.52
CA TYR A 621 -11.78 -31.99 -7.17
C TYR A 621 -12.29 -33.03 -6.18
N ARG A 622 -11.40 -33.47 -5.27
CA ARG A 622 -11.71 -34.41 -4.20
C ARG A 622 -11.09 -33.99 -2.88
N ARG A 623 -11.82 -34.09 -1.77
CA ARG A 623 -11.31 -33.76 -0.43
C ARG A 623 -12.01 -34.55 0.67
N ARG A 624 -11.25 -34.94 1.70
CA ARG A 624 -11.83 -35.52 2.93
C ARG A 624 -12.85 -34.58 3.53
N TYR A 625 -13.94 -35.14 4.06
CA TYR A 625 -15.05 -34.34 4.60
C TYR A 625 -14.63 -33.38 5.70
N GLU A 626 -13.75 -33.82 6.60
CA GLU A 626 -13.23 -32.99 7.70
C GLU A 626 -12.59 -31.69 7.20
N ILE A 627 -11.64 -31.81 6.28
CA ILE A 627 -10.88 -30.67 5.76
C ILE A 627 -11.79 -29.76 4.94
N PHE A 628 -12.68 -30.34 4.12
CA PHE A 628 -13.63 -29.58 3.33
C PHE A 628 -14.58 -28.76 4.23
N LEU A 629 -15.17 -29.40 5.23
CA LEU A 629 -16.09 -28.76 6.16
C LEU A 629 -15.38 -27.69 6.99
N GLN A 630 -14.20 -27.98 7.53
CA GLN A 630 -13.45 -27.00 8.34
C GLN A 630 -13.14 -25.72 7.56
N ARG A 631 -12.83 -25.83 6.26
CA ARG A 631 -12.54 -24.70 5.39
C ARG A 631 -13.79 -23.90 5.04
N TYR A 632 -14.88 -24.58 4.67
CA TYR A 632 -16.05 -23.93 4.08
C TYR A 632 -17.24 -23.76 5.03
N LYS A 633 -17.16 -24.24 6.28
CA LYS A 633 -18.26 -24.13 7.27
C LYS A 633 -18.78 -22.72 7.51
N SER A 634 -17.97 -21.68 7.27
CA SER A 634 -18.42 -20.29 7.43
C SER A 634 -19.44 -19.83 6.38
N LEU A 635 -19.56 -20.58 5.27
CA LEU A 635 -20.45 -20.26 4.16
C LEU A 635 -21.90 -20.62 4.45
N CYS A 636 -22.14 -21.66 5.24
CA CYS A 636 -23.48 -22.07 5.63
C CYS A 636 -23.74 -21.72 7.10
N PRO A 637 -24.84 -21.01 7.43
CA PRO A 637 -25.21 -20.67 8.80
C PRO A 637 -25.33 -21.89 9.72
N ASP A 638 -25.87 -23.01 9.22
CA ASP A 638 -26.10 -24.22 10.02
C ASP A 638 -24.81 -24.97 10.38
N THR A 639 -23.76 -24.78 9.57
CA THR A 639 -22.43 -25.37 9.84
C THR A 639 -21.51 -24.46 10.65
N TRP A 640 -21.87 -23.19 10.84
CA TRP A 640 -21.08 -22.19 11.54
C TRP A 640 -21.57 -21.98 12.98
N PRO A 641 -20.68 -21.85 13.99
CA PRO A 641 -19.22 -21.84 13.92
C PRO A 641 -18.57 -23.23 14.04
N ASN A 642 -19.26 -24.19 14.64
CA ASN A 642 -18.79 -25.55 14.86
C ASN A 642 -19.89 -26.53 14.43
N TRP A 643 -19.47 -27.69 13.92
CA TRP A 643 -20.38 -28.76 13.49
C TRP A 643 -20.15 -29.98 14.38
N ASP A 644 -21.21 -30.42 15.07
CA ASP A 644 -21.14 -31.51 16.04
C ASP A 644 -21.73 -32.85 15.50
N GLY A 645 -22.25 -32.83 14.27
CA GLY A 645 -22.81 -34.02 13.61
C GLY A 645 -21.78 -34.85 12.84
N ARG A 646 -22.24 -35.89 12.12
CA ARG A 646 -21.37 -36.64 11.21
C ARG A 646 -20.84 -35.73 10.11
N LEU A 647 -19.58 -35.93 9.70
CA LEU A 647 -18.91 -35.08 8.72
C LEU A 647 -19.61 -35.07 7.35
N VAL A 648 -20.10 -36.24 6.91
CA VAL A 648 -20.86 -36.39 5.65
C VAL A 648 -22.11 -35.52 5.66
N ASP A 649 -22.85 -35.52 6.77
CA ASP A 649 -24.09 -34.76 6.93
C ASP A 649 -23.78 -33.25 6.90
N GLY A 650 -22.69 -32.82 7.55
CA GLY A 650 -22.24 -31.43 7.52
C GLY A 650 -21.86 -30.94 6.13
N VAL A 651 -21.11 -31.77 5.37
CA VAL A 651 -20.76 -31.45 3.98
C VAL A 651 -22.01 -31.46 3.08
N SER A 652 -22.92 -32.41 3.26
CA SER A 652 -24.21 -32.44 2.54
C SER A 652 -25.04 -31.18 2.80
N THR A 653 -25.15 -30.73 4.06
CA THR A 653 -25.87 -29.49 4.41
C THR A 653 -25.23 -28.26 3.78
N LEU A 654 -23.90 -28.14 3.87
CA LEU A 654 -23.14 -27.06 3.25
C LEU A 654 -23.36 -27.02 1.73
N VAL A 655 -23.24 -28.16 1.06
CA VAL A 655 -23.35 -28.28 -0.40
C VAL A 655 -24.78 -27.96 -0.88
N LYS A 656 -25.80 -28.40 -0.14
CA LYS A 656 -27.20 -28.04 -0.40
C LYS A 656 -27.42 -26.54 -0.23
N HIS A 657 -26.85 -25.92 0.81
CA HIS A 657 -26.94 -24.48 1.04
C HIS A 657 -26.27 -23.66 -0.09
N LEU A 658 -25.14 -24.15 -0.60
CA LEU A 658 -24.43 -23.55 -1.74
C LEU A 658 -25.15 -23.76 -3.08
N GLY A 659 -26.19 -24.60 -3.12
CA GLY A 659 -27.00 -24.83 -4.32
C GLY A 659 -26.32 -25.71 -5.38
N TYR A 660 -25.41 -26.61 -4.99
CA TYR A 660 -24.80 -27.53 -5.96
C TYR A 660 -25.85 -28.50 -6.49
N LYS A 661 -25.81 -28.77 -7.79
CA LYS A 661 -26.71 -29.75 -8.41
C LYS A 661 -26.19 -31.19 -8.24
N PRO A 662 -27.07 -32.21 -8.24
CA PRO A 662 -26.67 -33.62 -8.05
C PRO A 662 -25.66 -34.17 -9.08
N GLU A 663 -25.57 -33.56 -10.25
CA GLU A 663 -24.59 -33.86 -11.30
C GLU A 663 -23.22 -33.22 -11.05
N GLU A 664 -23.14 -32.17 -10.23
CA GLU A 664 -21.93 -31.42 -9.96
C GLU A 664 -21.07 -32.03 -8.86
N TYR A 665 -21.62 -32.93 -8.03
CA TYR A 665 -20.88 -33.58 -6.96
C TYR A 665 -21.37 -35.00 -6.67
N LYS A 666 -20.49 -35.79 -6.06
CA LYS A 666 -20.82 -37.07 -5.40
C LYS A 666 -20.19 -37.11 -4.02
N LEU A 667 -20.86 -37.79 -3.10
CA LEU A 667 -20.38 -38.05 -1.75
C LEU A 667 -19.88 -39.49 -1.72
N GLY A 668 -18.56 -39.68 -1.57
CA GLY A 668 -17.95 -40.98 -1.37
C GLY A 668 -18.07 -41.46 0.08
N ARG A 669 -17.35 -42.52 0.44
CA ARG A 669 -17.30 -43.01 1.83
C ARG A 669 -16.61 -42.04 2.77
N SER A 670 -15.53 -41.39 2.35
CA SER A 670 -14.70 -40.52 3.18
C SER A 670 -14.42 -39.13 2.59
N LYS A 671 -14.70 -38.93 1.29
CA LYS A 671 -14.39 -37.71 0.54
C LYS A 671 -15.61 -37.17 -0.22
N ILE A 672 -15.66 -35.85 -0.37
CA ILE A 672 -16.52 -35.19 -1.37
C ILE A 672 -15.77 -35.15 -2.71
N PHE A 673 -16.51 -35.41 -3.78
CA PHE A 673 -16.05 -35.35 -5.16
C PHE A 673 -16.87 -34.30 -5.92
N ILE A 674 -16.21 -33.31 -6.52
CA ILE A 674 -16.85 -32.24 -7.29
C ILE A 674 -16.45 -32.42 -8.75
N ARG A 675 -17.46 -32.56 -9.62
CA ARG A 675 -17.31 -32.87 -11.05
C ARG A 675 -16.78 -31.68 -11.82
N PHE A 676 -17.42 -30.52 -11.67
CA PHE A 676 -17.05 -29.32 -12.41
C PHE A 676 -16.24 -28.37 -11.54
N PRO A 677 -15.04 -27.95 -11.97
CA PRO A 677 -14.27 -27.03 -11.17
C PRO A 677 -14.90 -25.62 -11.10
N LYS A 678 -15.84 -25.26 -12.00
CA LYS A 678 -16.67 -24.06 -11.88
C LYS A 678 -17.41 -24.00 -10.53
N THR A 679 -17.95 -25.13 -10.08
CA THR A 679 -18.64 -25.28 -8.79
C THR A 679 -17.68 -25.03 -7.63
N LEU A 680 -16.44 -25.53 -7.71
CA LEU A 680 -15.40 -25.26 -6.71
C LEU A 680 -15.02 -23.77 -6.65
N PHE A 681 -14.79 -23.12 -7.81
CA PHE A 681 -14.43 -21.70 -7.84
C PHE A 681 -15.54 -20.81 -7.31
N ALA A 682 -16.81 -21.11 -7.59
CA ALA A 682 -17.93 -20.38 -7.01
C ALA A 682 -17.90 -20.42 -5.48
N THR A 683 -17.52 -21.56 -4.91
CA THR A 683 -17.39 -21.73 -3.46
C THR A 683 -16.19 -21.01 -2.86
N GLU A 684 -15.06 -20.99 -3.55
CA GLU A 684 -13.90 -20.18 -3.14
C GLU A 684 -14.20 -18.67 -3.22
N ASP A 685 -14.85 -18.20 -4.29
CA ASP A 685 -15.26 -16.80 -4.42
C ASP A 685 -16.23 -16.39 -3.29
N ALA A 686 -17.19 -17.27 -2.96
CA ALA A 686 -18.07 -17.06 -1.81
C ALA A 686 -17.29 -17.00 -0.49
N LEU A 687 -16.26 -17.83 -0.32
CA LEU A 687 -15.43 -17.85 0.88
C LEU A 687 -14.63 -16.56 1.01
N GLU A 688 -14.09 -16.05 -0.10
CA GLU A 688 -13.31 -14.81 -0.11
C GLU A 688 -14.17 -13.60 0.29
N VAL A 689 -15.41 -13.53 -0.20
CA VAL A 689 -16.39 -12.52 0.25
C VAL A 689 -16.73 -12.70 1.73
N ARG A 690 -16.92 -13.94 2.18
CA ARG A 690 -17.24 -14.24 3.59
C ARG A 690 -16.13 -13.85 4.55
N LYS A 691 -14.86 -14.01 4.18
CA LYS A 691 -13.69 -13.56 4.98
C LYS A 691 -13.76 -12.07 5.30
N HIS A 692 -14.10 -11.22 4.32
CA HIS A 692 -14.25 -9.78 4.52
C HIS A 692 -15.40 -9.45 5.50
N SER A 693 -16.51 -10.18 5.40
CA SER A 693 -17.65 -10.05 6.33
C SER A 693 -17.26 -10.42 7.76
N LEU A 694 -16.57 -11.56 7.96
CA LEU A 694 -16.09 -12.00 9.27
C LEU A 694 -15.09 -11.00 9.88
N ALA A 695 -14.16 -10.48 9.08
CA ALA A 695 -13.24 -9.43 9.50
C ALA A 695 -13.99 -8.18 9.97
N THR A 696 -15.05 -7.78 9.26
CA THR A 696 -15.89 -6.63 9.62
C THR A 696 -16.61 -6.86 10.96
N GLN A 697 -17.14 -8.07 11.20
CA GLN A 697 -17.78 -8.43 12.48
C GLN A 697 -16.81 -8.41 13.66
N LEU A 698 -15.59 -8.92 13.46
CA LEU A 698 -14.53 -8.86 14.47
C LEU A 698 -14.12 -7.41 14.76
N GLN A 699 -13.91 -6.60 13.71
CA GLN A 699 -13.55 -5.19 13.83
C GLN A 699 -14.65 -4.38 14.52
N SER A 700 -15.93 -4.59 14.21
CA SER A 700 -17.04 -3.87 14.84
C SER A 700 -17.17 -4.25 16.31
N SER A 701 -17.04 -5.53 16.64
CA SER A 701 -17.05 -6.04 18.02
C SER A 701 -15.89 -5.46 18.84
N TRP A 702 -14.68 -5.45 18.28
CA TRP A 702 -13.50 -4.88 18.94
C TRP A 702 -13.61 -3.36 19.13
N LYS A 703 -14.06 -2.62 18.10
CA LYS A 703 -14.32 -1.17 18.20
C LYS A 703 -15.37 -0.87 19.27
N GLY A 704 -16.45 -1.66 19.31
CA GLY A 704 -17.49 -1.56 20.33
C GLY A 704 -16.97 -1.84 21.74
N TYR A 705 -16.20 -2.91 21.92
CA TYR A 705 -15.55 -3.24 23.20
C TYR A 705 -14.61 -2.11 23.67
N SER A 706 -13.75 -1.61 22.77
CA SER A 706 -12.79 -0.55 23.04
C SER A 706 -13.49 0.73 23.51
N GLN A 707 -14.53 1.18 22.81
CA GLN A 707 -15.31 2.36 23.21
C GLN A 707 -16.07 2.15 24.52
N LYS A 708 -16.67 0.98 24.72
CA LYS A 708 -17.36 0.63 25.98
C LYS A 708 -16.40 0.63 27.17
N SER A 709 -15.18 0.13 26.99
CA SER A 709 -14.12 0.16 28.00
C SER A 709 -13.69 1.59 28.33
N LYS A 710 -13.45 2.42 27.30
CA LYS A 710 -13.11 3.85 27.47
C LYS A 710 -14.21 4.62 28.20
N TYR A 711 -15.47 4.42 27.81
CA TYR A 711 -16.64 5.04 28.45
C TYR A 711 -16.77 4.63 29.93
N ARG A 712 -16.59 3.33 30.24
CA ARG A 712 -16.63 2.85 31.63
C ARG A 712 -15.57 3.51 32.50
N LYS A 713 -14.33 3.67 31.99
CA LYS A 713 -13.26 4.39 32.68
C LYS A 713 -13.63 5.85 32.93
N LEU A 714 -14.09 6.57 31.90
CA LEU A 714 -14.52 7.97 32.03
C LEU A 714 -15.68 8.13 33.03
N ARG A 715 -16.69 7.25 32.98
CA ARG A 715 -17.81 7.26 33.92
C ARG A 715 -17.35 7.04 35.35
N HIS A 716 -16.44 6.09 35.59
CA HIS A 716 -15.89 5.85 36.92
C HIS A 716 -15.13 7.08 37.45
N SER A 717 -14.25 7.67 36.64
CA SER A 717 -13.53 8.90 37.00
C SER A 717 -14.48 10.07 37.31
N ALA A 718 -15.53 10.26 36.49
CA ALA A 718 -16.53 11.29 36.72
C ALA A 718 -17.29 11.09 38.03
N ILE A 719 -17.73 9.86 38.33
CA ILE A 719 -18.41 9.53 39.59
C ILE A 719 -17.49 9.81 40.79
N LEU A 720 -16.21 9.44 40.69
CA LEU A 720 -15.24 9.68 41.75
C LEU A 720 -15.05 11.19 41.99
N ILE A 721 -14.81 11.98 40.94
CA ILE A 721 -14.69 13.45 41.03
C ILE A 721 -15.96 14.06 41.65
N GLN A 722 -17.14 13.63 41.20
CA GLN A 722 -18.41 14.11 41.76
C GLN A 722 -18.56 13.77 43.25
N ALA A 723 -18.17 12.56 43.68
CA ALA A 723 -18.21 12.15 45.08
C ALA A 723 -17.27 13.01 45.93
N TRP A 724 -16.04 13.23 45.47
CA TRP A 724 -15.07 14.11 46.13
C TRP A 724 -15.57 15.55 46.23
N TRP A 725 -16.14 16.07 45.15
CA TRP A 725 -16.69 17.44 45.12
C TRP A 725 -17.87 17.61 46.07
N ARG A 726 -18.81 16.65 46.10
CA ARG A 726 -19.91 16.62 47.10
C ARG A 726 -19.36 16.61 48.53
N GLY A 727 -18.31 15.82 48.79
CA GLY A 727 -17.62 15.79 50.08
C GLY A 727 -16.97 17.13 50.45
N ILE A 728 -16.30 17.79 49.51
CA ILE A 728 -15.71 19.13 49.70
C ILE A 728 -16.79 20.17 50.02
N LEU A 729 -17.90 20.18 49.28
CA LEU A 729 -19.01 21.10 49.51
C LEU A 729 -19.62 20.91 50.90
N ALA A 730 -19.82 19.64 51.33
CA ALA A 730 -20.31 19.33 52.66
C ALA A 730 -19.35 19.81 53.76
N ARG A 731 -18.04 19.55 53.62
CA ARG A 731 -17.01 20.02 54.56
C ARG A 731 -16.96 21.55 54.64
N ARG A 732 -17.02 22.26 53.50
CA ARG A 732 -17.09 23.74 53.45
C ARG A 732 -18.36 24.26 54.13
N ARG A 733 -19.49 23.59 53.98
CA ARG A 733 -20.74 23.97 54.66
C ARG A 733 -20.65 23.76 56.18
N ALA A 734 -20.07 22.64 56.61
CA ALA A 734 -19.83 22.36 58.03
C ALA A 734 -18.86 23.36 58.65
N GLN A 735 -17.75 23.69 57.96
CA GLN A 735 -16.79 24.69 58.41
C GLN A 735 -17.44 26.08 58.55
N ARG A 736 -18.24 26.52 57.56
CA ARG A 736 -18.99 27.78 57.64
C ARG A 736 -19.94 27.81 58.83
N ARG A 737 -20.68 26.72 59.08
CA ARG A 737 -21.56 26.61 60.26
C ARG A 737 -20.78 26.67 61.57
N ARG A 738 -19.63 25.99 61.64
CA ARG A 738 -18.75 26.00 62.82
C ARG A 738 -18.18 27.38 63.08
N GLN A 739 -17.66 28.06 62.06
CA GLN A 739 -17.17 29.44 62.16
C GLN A 739 -18.27 30.42 62.58
N ALA A 740 -19.49 30.26 62.07
CA ALA A 740 -20.63 31.07 62.50
C ALA A 740 -20.94 30.82 63.99
N ALA A 741 -21.02 29.55 64.41
CA ALA A 741 -21.25 29.19 65.81
C ALA A 741 -20.14 29.70 66.75
N ASP A 742 -18.87 29.58 66.36
CA ASP A 742 -17.74 30.06 67.14
C ASP A 742 -17.71 31.59 67.22
N THR A 743 -18.04 32.29 66.12
CA THR A 743 -18.17 33.76 66.11
C THR A 743 -19.28 34.21 67.06
N ILE A 744 -20.47 33.58 67.00
CA ILE A 744 -21.59 33.86 67.91
C ILE A 744 -21.18 33.58 69.36
N ARG A 745 -20.54 32.44 69.62
CA ARG A 745 -20.06 32.07 70.95
C ARG A 745 -19.04 33.07 71.49
N ARG A 746 -18.07 33.53 70.67
CA ARG A 746 -17.10 34.56 71.04
C ARG A 746 -17.79 35.88 71.36
N PHE A 747 -18.77 36.29 70.57
CA PHE A 747 -19.55 37.49 70.82
C PHE A 747 -20.35 37.41 72.13
N ILE A 748 -21.04 36.29 72.38
CA ILE A 748 -21.82 36.06 73.61
C ILE A 748 -20.90 36.04 74.83
N LYS A 749 -19.78 35.29 74.78
CA LYS A 749 -18.80 35.27 75.87
C LYS A 749 -18.27 36.69 76.14
N GLY A 750 -17.86 37.42 75.11
CA GLY A 750 -17.39 38.79 75.27
C GLY A 750 -18.46 39.74 75.84
N PHE A 751 -19.72 39.56 75.49
CA PHE A 751 -20.84 40.31 76.07
C PHE A 751 -21.09 39.97 77.55
N MET A 752 -20.92 38.72 77.96
CA MET A 752 -21.01 38.32 79.37
C MET A 752 -19.90 38.96 80.21
N TYR A 753 -18.68 38.98 79.69
CA TYR A 753 -17.48 39.53 80.36
C TYR A 753 -17.25 41.04 80.10
N ARG A 754 -18.28 41.77 79.65
CA ARG A 754 -18.18 43.17 79.19
C ARG A 754 -17.75 44.19 80.27
N HIS A 755 -17.95 43.85 81.55
CA HIS A 755 -17.64 44.73 82.68
C HIS A 755 -16.32 44.37 83.37
N GLN A 756 -15.62 43.33 82.89
CA GLN A 756 -14.31 42.95 83.39
C GLN A 756 -13.19 43.67 82.62
N PRO A 757 -11.98 43.80 83.20
CA PRO A 757 -10.81 44.26 82.46
C PRO A 757 -10.53 43.39 81.22
N ARG A 758 -9.77 43.91 80.26
CA ARG A 758 -9.52 43.23 78.97
C ARG A 758 -8.89 41.85 79.23
N CYS A 759 -9.57 40.80 78.78
CA CYS A 759 -9.15 39.40 78.83
C CYS A 759 -9.36 38.73 77.45
N PRO A 760 -8.77 37.55 77.20
CA PRO A 760 -8.93 36.85 75.93
C PRO A 760 -10.40 36.61 75.52
N GLU A 761 -11.30 36.50 76.50
CA GLU A 761 -12.73 36.25 76.27
C GLU A 761 -13.52 37.51 75.85
N ASN A 762 -13.10 38.72 76.24
CA ASN A 762 -13.82 39.98 75.96
C ASN A 762 -13.12 40.91 74.95
N GLU A 763 -11.87 40.62 74.60
CA GLU A 763 -11.04 41.39 73.67
C GLU A 763 -11.75 41.72 72.36
N TYR A 764 -12.27 40.70 71.67
CA TYR A 764 -12.97 40.86 70.39
C TYR A 764 -14.22 41.77 70.51
N PHE A 765 -14.98 41.61 71.59
CA PHE A 765 -16.20 42.38 71.81
C PHE A 765 -15.89 43.85 72.09
N LEU A 766 -14.87 44.14 72.91
CA LEU A 766 -14.45 45.51 73.21
C LEU A 766 -13.94 46.24 71.97
N ASP A 767 -13.14 45.59 71.13
CA ASP A 767 -12.64 46.18 69.88
C ASP A 767 -13.78 46.39 68.87
N TYR A 768 -14.71 45.45 68.78
CA TYR A 768 -15.92 45.61 67.96
C TYR A 768 -16.77 46.80 68.42
N VAL A 769 -17.01 46.96 69.73
CA VAL A 769 -17.78 48.10 70.27
C VAL A 769 -17.08 49.42 69.95
N ARG A 770 -15.75 49.47 70.08
CA ARG A 770 -14.96 50.67 69.75
C ARG A 770 -15.08 51.06 68.28
N TYR A 771 -14.81 50.10 67.39
CA TYR A 771 -14.90 50.31 65.95
C TYR A 771 -16.32 50.69 65.52
N SER A 772 -17.33 49.96 66.01
CA SER A 772 -18.74 50.20 65.69
C SER A 772 -19.18 51.61 66.09
N PHE A 773 -18.78 52.09 67.28
CA PHE A 773 -19.10 53.45 67.69
C PHE A 773 -18.43 54.51 66.78
N LEU A 774 -17.13 54.36 66.47
CA LEU A 774 -16.43 55.30 65.59
C LEU A 774 -17.04 55.34 64.17
N MET A 775 -17.42 54.18 63.62
CA MET A 775 -18.09 54.12 62.32
C MET A 775 -19.50 54.72 62.37
N LYS A 776 -20.24 54.50 63.46
CA LYS A 776 -21.54 55.15 63.69
C LYS A 776 -21.38 56.66 63.81
N LEU A 777 -20.32 57.13 64.47
CA LEU A 777 -20.02 58.54 64.61
C LEU A 777 -19.72 59.18 63.26
N HIS A 778 -18.82 58.59 62.46
CA HIS A 778 -18.49 59.06 61.12
C HIS A 778 -19.72 59.24 60.22
N ARG A 779 -20.67 58.29 60.27
CA ARG A 779 -21.90 58.34 59.46
C ARG A 779 -22.91 59.39 59.92
N ASN A 780 -22.85 59.83 61.18
CA ASN A 780 -23.83 60.71 61.79
C ASN A 780 -23.19 62.02 62.29
N LEU A 781 -22.22 62.56 61.55
CA LEU A 781 -21.64 63.86 61.84
C LEU A 781 -22.64 64.99 61.45
N PRO A 782 -22.69 66.10 62.21
CA PRO A 782 -23.51 67.26 61.86
C PRO A 782 -23.24 67.76 60.44
N LYS A 783 -24.30 68.15 59.72
CA LYS A 783 -24.16 68.61 58.32
C LYS A 783 -24.04 70.12 58.16
N THR A 784 -24.54 70.89 59.13
CA THR A 784 -24.53 72.36 59.09
C THR A 784 -24.12 72.90 60.46
N VAL A 785 -23.65 74.16 60.50
CA VAL A 785 -23.24 74.83 61.75
C VAL A 785 -24.38 74.93 62.78
N LEU A 786 -25.64 74.89 62.31
CA LEU A 786 -26.83 74.94 63.17
C LEU A 786 -27.25 73.56 63.71
N ASP A 787 -26.69 72.47 63.17
CA ASP A 787 -26.99 71.11 63.57
C ASP A 787 -26.17 70.71 64.82
N LYS A 788 -26.88 70.42 65.92
CA LYS A 788 -26.28 70.05 67.21
C LYS A 788 -26.31 68.55 67.51
N SER A 789 -26.74 67.71 66.55
CA SER A 789 -26.89 66.26 66.76
C SER A 789 -25.53 65.56 67.00
N TRP A 790 -25.43 64.71 68.03
CA TRP A 790 -24.22 63.93 68.31
C TRP A 790 -24.57 62.55 68.91
N PRO A 791 -24.03 61.42 68.39
CA PRO A 791 -24.34 60.08 68.90
C PRO A 791 -23.87 59.85 70.35
N THR A 792 -24.67 59.11 71.12
CA THR A 792 -24.34 58.72 72.50
C THR A 792 -23.18 57.70 72.53
N PRO A 793 -22.08 57.97 73.26
CA PRO A 793 -20.95 57.05 73.37
C PRO A 793 -21.18 55.89 74.34
N PRO A 794 -20.59 54.70 74.07
CA PRO A 794 -20.45 53.65 75.08
C PRO A 794 -19.62 54.13 76.29
N PRO A 795 -19.81 53.58 77.49
CA PRO A 795 -19.11 54.04 78.71
C PRO A 795 -17.58 54.11 78.60
N ALA A 796 -16.97 53.20 77.83
CA ALA A 796 -15.53 53.14 77.61
C ALA A 796 -14.98 54.23 76.66
N LEU A 797 -15.85 54.99 75.98
CA LEU A 797 -15.47 55.95 74.93
C LEU A 797 -16.06 57.36 75.14
N THR A 798 -16.59 57.64 76.33
CA THR A 798 -17.21 58.93 76.66
C THR A 798 -16.24 60.09 76.44
N GLU A 799 -15.03 59.99 77.00
CA GLU A 799 -13.99 61.02 76.89
C GLU A 799 -13.59 61.28 75.42
N ALA A 800 -13.32 60.21 74.66
CA ALA A 800 -12.95 60.32 73.24
C ALA A 800 -14.05 60.98 72.38
N SER A 801 -15.33 60.68 72.65
CA SER A 801 -16.46 61.27 71.93
C SER A 801 -16.57 62.78 72.14
N GLU A 802 -16.31 63.27 73.36
CA GLU A 802 -16.34 64.70 73.67
C GLU A 802 -15.26 65.49 72.91
N HIS A 803 -14.05 64.95 72.81
CA HIS A 803 -12.97 65.58 72.05
C HIS A 803 -13.31 65.66 70.55
N LEU A 804 -13.82 64.57 69.97
CA LEU A 804 -14.21 64.52 68.56
C LEU A 804 -15.35 65.52 68.24
N ARG A 805 -16.28 65.72 69.18
CA ARG A 805 -17.36 66.70 69.03
C ARG A 805 -16.86 68.12 68.90
N LYS A 806 -15.93 68.51 69.76
CA LYS A 806 -15.34 69.86 69.76
C LYS A 806 -14.60 70.13 68.44
N LEU A 807 -13.79 69.18 67.98
CA LEU A 807 -13.03 69.30 66.73
C LEU A 807 -13.93 69.43 65.49
N CYS A 808 -15.01 68.63 65.41
CA CYS A 808 -15.94 68.66 64.27
C CYS A 808 -16.61 70.03 64.12
N MET A 809 -17.10 70.61 65.22
CA MET A 809 -17.79 71.90 65.20
C MET A 809 -16.88 73.05 64.75
N GLN A 810 -15.65 73.10 65.26
CA GLN A 810 -14.68 74.14 64.89
C GLN A 810 -14.37 74.15 63.38
N ASN A 811 -14.18 72.96 62.80
CA ASN A 811 -13.88 72.84 61.37
C ASN A 811 -15.06 73.26 60.47
N MET A 812 -16.30 72.95 60.88
CA MET A 812 -17.49 73.35 60.13
C MET A 812 -17.68 74.87 60.08
N VAL A 813 -17.49 75.56 61.20
CA VAL A 813 -17.58 77.03 61.26
C VAL A 813 -16.57 77.66 60.33
N TRP A 814 -15.33 77.19 60.36
CA TRP A 814 -14.26 77.68 59.48
C TRP A 814 -14.59 77.50 57.99
N LYS A 815 -15.14 76.34 57.61
CA LYS A 815 -15.50 76.04 56.22
C LYS A 815 -16.66 76.92 55.70
N TYR A 816 -17.63 77.25 56.56
CA TYR A 816 -18.74 78.13 56.20
C TYR A 816 -18.27 79.55 55.85
N CYS A 817 -17.42 80.15 56.70
CA CYS A 817 -16.90 81.50 56.48
C CYS A 817 -16.07 81.64 55.21
N LYS A 818 -15.34 80.58 54.82
CA LYS A 818 -14.48 80.59 53.62
C LYS A 818 -15.28 80.55 52.29
N ASN A 819 -16.53 80.09 52.31
CA ASN A 819 -17.31 79.83 51.09
C ASN A 819 -18.15 81.03 50.59
N ILE A 820 -18.09 82.21 51.23
CA ILE A 820 -18.84 83.40 50.80
C ILE A 820 -18.07 84.13 49.68
N SER A 821 -18.68 84.28 48.49
CA SER A 821 -18.06 84.95 47.33
C SER A 821 -18.23 86.48 47.34
N PRO A 822 -17.33 87.25 46.67
CA PRO A 822 -17.43 88.71 46.60
C PRO A 822 -18.69 89.22 45.89
N GLU A 823 -19.14 88.52 44.83
CA GLU A 823 -20.34 88.88 44.07
C GLU A 823 -21.61 88.74 44.90
N TRP A 824 -21.70 87.68 45.70
CA TRP A 824 -22.83 87.44 46.59
C TRP A 824 -22.89 88.49 47.70
N LYS A 825 -21.72 88.89 48.22
CA LYS A 825 -21.61 90.02 49.16
C LYS A 825 -22.13 91.32 48.53
N HIS A 826 -21.72 91.65 47.30
CA HIS A 826 -22.16 92.86 46.63
C HIS A 826 -23.67 92.90 46.34
N GLN A 827 -24.27 91.77 45.97
CA GLN A 827 -25.73 91.68 45.80
C GLN A 827 -26.49 91.87 47.12
N MET A 828 -25.97 91.31 48.23
CA MET A 828 -26.54 91.53 49.56
C MET A 828 -26.47 93.00 49.98
N GLU A 829 -25.38 93.70 49.66
CA GLU A 829 -25.24 95.15 49.91
C GLU A 829 -26.30 95.97 49.15
N GLN A 830 -26.50 95.72 47.84
CA GLN A 830 -27.51 96.44 47.05
C GLN A 830 -28.94 96.18 47.57
N LYS A 831 -29.22 94.96 48.06
CA LYS A 831 -30.51 94.61 48.65
C LYS A 831 -30.73 95.28 50.01
N CYS A 832 -29.68 95.47 50.81
CA CYS A 832 -29.75 96.28 52.02
C CYS A 832 -30.15 97.71 51.69
N VAL A 833 -29.50 98.35 50.71
CA VAL A 833 -29.85 99.72 50.27
C VAL A 833 -31.29 99.80 49.76
N ALA A 834 -31.74 98.84 48.95
CA ALA A 834 -33.15 98.79 48.51
C ALA A 834 -34.12 98.66 49.70
N SER A 835 -33.71 97.94 50.76
CA SER A 835 -34.48 97.84 52.01
C SER A 835 -34.59 99.18 52.72
N GLU A 836 -33.50 99.94 52.84
CA GLU A 836 -33.50 101.26 53.46
C GLU A 836 -34.42 102.26 52.74
N ILE A 837 -34.46 102.21 51.40
CA ILE A 837 -35.26 103.14 50.59
C ILE A 837 -36.75 102.76 50.58
N PHE A 838 -37.09 101.49 50.31
CA PHE A 838 -38.46 101.11 49.92
C PHE A 838 -39.21 100.24 50.92
N LYS A 839 -38.51 99.61 51.89
CA LYS A 839 -39.17 98.74 52.87
C LYS A 839 -40.22 99.53 53.64
N ASP A 840 -41.43 98.98 53.67
CA ASP A 840 -42.62 99.56 54.31
C ASP A 840 -43.06 100.94 53.76
N LYS A 841 -42.44 101.44 52.68
CA LYS A 841 -42.77 102.74 52.05
C LYS A 841 -43.38 102.63 50.65
N LYS A 842 -43.12 101.54 49.91
CA LYS A 842 -43.73 101.27 48.59
C LYS A 842 -44.30 99.87 48.51
N ASP A 843 -45.55 99.76 48.08
CA ASP A 843 -46.33 98.51 48.15
C ASP A 843 -45.74 97.33 47.35
N ASN A 844 -45.04 97.59 46.24
CA ASN A 844 -44.45 96.52 45.42
C ASN A 844 -43.03 96.08 45.87
N TYR A 845 -42.49 96.60 46.99
CA TYR A 845 -41.17 96.22 47.49
C TYR A 845 -41.03 94.74 47.90
N PRO A 846 -41.96 94.11 48.66
CA PRO A 846 -41.81 92.72 49.11
C PRO A 846 -41.66 91.74 47.95
N GLN A 847 -42.35 91.98 46.83
CA GLN A 847 -42.25 91.16 45.62
C GLN A 847 -40.87 91.25 44.95
N SER A 848 -40.09 92.29 45.24
CA SER A 848 -38.73 92.46 44.74
C SER A 848 -37.68 91.69 45.57
N VAL A 849 -37.94 91.38 46.85
CA VAL A 849 -36.97 90.76 47.77
C VAL A 849 -36.41 89.42 47.26
N PRO A 850 -37.24 88.43 46.85
CA PRO A 850 -36.72 87.15 46.35
C PRO A 850 -36.11 87.23 44.94
N LYS A 851 -36.31 88.34 44.21
CA LYS A 851 -35.81 88.50 42.84
C LYS A 851 -34.41 89.11 42.86
N LEU A 852 -33.44 88.47 42.21
CA LEU A 852 -32.07 88.97 42.13
C LEU A 852 -32.00 90.28 41.31
N PHE A 853 -31.19 91.24 41.78
CA PHE A 853 -30.80 92.42 40.99
C PHE A 853 -29.74 92.00 39.98
N VAL A 854 -29.95 92.33 38.70
CA VAL A 854 -29.12 91.85 37.58
C VAL A 854 -28.44 93.02 36.88
N GLY A 855 -27.26 92.82 36.30
CA GLY A 855 -26.45 93.92 35.72
C GLY A 855 -27.19 94.84 34.75
N THR A 856 -28.00 94.30 33.83
CA THR A 856 -28.83 95.03 32.86
C THR A 856 -30.10 94.24 32.53
N ARG A 857 -31.20 94.92 32.20
CA ARG A 857 -32.48 94.31 31.79
C ARG A 857 -32.75 94.41 30.29
N LEU A 858 -31.89 95.11 29.54
CA LEU A 858 -31.86 95.10 28.08
C LEU A 858 -30.77 94.14 27.60
N ASN A 859 -31.08 93.30 26.60
CA ASN A 859 -30.10 92.41 25.99
C ASN A 859 -29.20 93.22 25.03
N GLY A 860 -27.96 92.77 24.82
CA GLY A 860 -26.94 93.53 24.08
C GLY A 860 -27.29 93.86 22.61
N GLU A 861 -28.23 93.13 22.02
CA GLU A 861 -28.75 93.37 20.65
C GLU A 861 -29.89 94.40 20.62
N ASP A 862 -30.56 94.65 21.75
CA ASP A 862 -31.70 95.58 21.86
C ASP A 862 -31.25 97.04 21.98
N ILE A 863 -29.99 97.29 22.31
CA ILE A 863 -29.41 98.63 22.39
C ILE A 863 -28.75 98.95 21.05
N ASN A 864 -29.29 99.92 20.32
CA ASN A 864 -28.77 100.27 19.01
C ASN A 864 -27.28 100.69 19.11
N PRO A 865 -26.36 100.09 18.34
CA PRO A 865 -24.92 100.33 18.47
C PRO A 865 -24.52 101.80 18.22
N LYS A 866 -25.30 102.56 17.45
CA LYS A 866 -25.08 104.02 17.27
C LYS A 866 -25.25 104.80 18.59
N VAL A 867 -26.09 104.31 19.50
CA VAL A 867 -26.31 104.93 20.81
C VAL A 867 -25.09 104.72 21.70
N LEU A 868 -24.51 103.51 21.70
CA LEU A 868 -23.27 103.22 22.42
C LEU A 868 -22.07 104.01 21.87
N GLN A 869 -21.99 104.22 20.54
CA GLN A 869 -20.99 105.13 19.95
C GLN A 869 -21.20 106.60 20.37
N THR A 870 -22.45 107.05 20.51
CA THR A 870 -22.77 108.43 20.92
C THR A 870 -22.52 108.66 22.41
N LEU A 871 -22.57 107.63 23.25
CA LEU A 871 -22.26 107.68 24.68
C LEU A 871 -20.75 107.77 24.98
N GLY A 872 -19.90 107.58 23.97
CA GLY A 872 -18.46 107.78 24.06
C GLY A 872 -17.79 106.91 25.11
N SER A 873 -17.02 107.52 26.02
CA SER A 873 -16.27 106.85 27.09
C SER A 873 -17.08 106.52 28.35
N GLU A 874 -18.37 106.87 28.40
CA GLU A 874 -19.19 106.60 29.58
C GLU A 874 -19.62 105.13 29.66
N LYS A 875 -19.13 104.41 30.67
CA LYS A 875 -19.55 103.03 30.93
C LYS A 875 -21.01 102.99 31.37
N MET A 876 -21.82 102.23 30.64
CA MET A 876 -23.19 101.86 31.01
C MET A 876 -23.17 100.96 32.24
N LYS A 877 -23.88 101.37 33.30
CA LYS A 877 -24.02 100.60 34.55
C LYS A 877 -25.31 99.81 34.60
N TYR A 878 -26.38 100.29 33.96
CA TYR A 878 -27.69 99.63 33.92
C TYR A 878 -28.51 100.14 32.75
N ALA A 879 -29.34 99.27 32.17
CA ALA A 879 -30.22 99.61 31.07
C ALA A 879 -31.56 98.88 31.22
N VAL A 880 -32.66 99.59 30.99
CA VAL A 880 -34.02 99.07 31.18
C VAL A 880 -35.00 99.70 30.18
N PRO A 881 -35.96 98.94 29.62
CA PRO A 881 -37.05 99.52 28.86
C PRO A 881 -37.98 100.33 29.77
N VAL A 882 -38.40 101.50 29.30
CA VAL A 882 -39.32 102.39 30.03
C VAL A 882 -40.38 102.97 29.09
N ILE A 883 -41.53 103.35 29.63
CA ILE A 883 -42.54 104.12 28.88
C ILE A 883 -42.43 105.58 29.30
N LYS A 884 -42.16 106.48 28.35
CA LYS A 884 -42.14 107.93 28.58
C LYS A 884 -43.48 108.54 28.22
N TYR A 885 -44.03 109.34 29.12
CA TYR A 885 -45.25 110.12 28.86
C TYR A 885 -44.90 111.50 28.33
N ASP A 886 -45.48 111.87 27.18
CA ASP A 886 -45.24 113.17 26.54
C ASP A 886 -45.87 114.31 27.35
N ARG A 887 -45.21 115.48 27.36
CA ARG A 887 -45.61 116.59 28.23
C ARG A 887 -46.84 117.34 27.72
N LYS A 888 -47.06 117.32 26.40
CA LYS A 888 -48.28 117.86 25.77
C LYS A 888 -49.22 116.70 25.45
N GLY A 889 -50.16 116.43 26.35
CA GLY A 889 -51.24 115.47 26.13
C GLY A 889 -51.00 114.03 26.62
N TYR A 890 -49.91 113.76 27.36
CA TYR A 890 -49.67 112.49 28.07
C TYR A 890 -49.72 111.22 27.22
N LYS A 891 -49.34 111.30 25.94
CA LYS A 891 -49.23 110.10 25.10
C LYS A 891 -48.05 109.24 25.55
N ALA A 892 -48.31 107.97 25.84
CA ALA A 892 -47.29 106.97 26.17
C ALA A 892 -46.42 106.67 24.95
N ARG A 893 -45.09 106.67 25.13
CA ARG A 893 -44.12 106.27 24.11
C ARG A 893 -43.05 105.37 24.70
N ALA A 894 -42.83 104.20 24.11
CA ALA A 894 -41.76 103.30 24.52
C ALA A 894 -40.38 103.95 24.31
N ARG A 895 -39.51 103.88 25.31
CA ARG A 895 -38.15 104.42 25.33
C ARG A 895 -37.23 103.46 26.06
N GLN A 896 -35.93 103.65 25.93
CA GLN A 896 -34.94 102.95 26.75
C GLN A 896 -34.29 103.95 27.70
N LEU A 897 -34.15 103.56 28.97
CA LEU A 897 -33.43 104.32 29.99
C LEU A 897 -32.07 103.65 30.25
N LEU A 898 -31.01 104.40 30.02
CA LEU A 898 -29.63 103.97 30.25
C LEU A 898 -29.05 104.79 31.41
N LEU A 899 -28.55 104.11 32.43
CA LEU A 899 -27.76 104.70 33.51
C LEU A 899 -26.29 104.52 33.17
N THR A 900 -25.59 105.62 32.95
CA THR A 900 -24.13 105.61 32.78
C THR A 900 -23.46 105.94 34.10
N SER A 901 -22.14 106.11 34.08
CA SER A 901 -21.41 106.51 35.27
C SER A 901 -21.73 107.95 35.70
N ASN A 902 -22.16 108.82 34.78
CA ASN A 902 -22.31 110.27 35.02
C ASN A 902 -23.69 110.84 34.65
N SER A 903 -24.51 110.12 33.87
CA SER A 903 -25.77 110.66 33.36
C SER A 903 -26.86 109.59 33.18
N VAL A 904 -28.11 110.06 33.14
CA VAL A 904 -29.30 109.28 32.72
C VAL A 904 -29.64 109.66 31.28
N VAL A 905 -29.68 108.67 30.40
CA VAL A 905 -29.93 108.87 28.98
C VAL A 905 -31.20 108.18 28.54
N ILE A 906 -32.06 108.91 27.83
CA ILE A 906 -33.33 108.42 27.28
C ILE A 906 -33.23 108.33 25.76
N VAL A 907 -33.50 107.14 25.24
CA VAL A 907 -33.26 106.77 23.85
C VAL A 907 -34.56 106.31 23.18
N GLU A 908 -34.73 106.69 21.91
CA GLU A 908 -35.73 106.11 20.99
C GLU A 908 -34.96 105.55 19.78
N ASP A 909 -34.99 104.24 19.61
CA ASP A 909 -34.25 103.49 18.58
C ASP A 909 -32.76 103.89 18.52
N ALA A 910 -32.35 104.62 17.48
CA ALA A 910 -30.97 105.07 17.27
C ALA A 910 -30.69 106.52 17.74
N LYS A 911 -31.70 107.24 18.27
CA LYS A 911 -31.60 108.68 18.56
C LYS A 911 -31.68 108.97 20.06
N LEU A 912 -30.68 109.69 20.57
CA LEU A 912 -30.68 110.23 21.92
C LEU A 912 -31.73 111.35 22.02
N LYS A 913 -32.74 111.18 22.88
CA LYS A 913 -33.84 112.15 23.03
C LYS A 913 -33.61 113.15 24.14
N GLN A 914 -33.01 112.70 25.23
CA GLN A 914 -32.71 113.52 26.40
C GLN A 914 -31.57 112.88 27.18
N ARG A 915 -30.57 113.69 27.54
CA ARG A 915 -29.50 113.35 28.48
C ARG A 915 -29.69 114.23 29.71
N ILE A 916 -29.64 113.63 30.88
CA ILE A 916 -29.76 114.30 32.18
C ILE A 916 -28.51 113.92 32.96
N ASP A 917 -27.59 114.85 33.11
CA ASP A 917 -26.42 114.62 33.95
C ASP A 917 -26.85 114.54 35.43
N TYR A 918 -26.16 113.71 36.23
CA TYR A 918 -26.56 113.51 37.62
C TYR A 918 -26.48 114.80 38.47
N SER A 919 -25.66 115.77 38.06
CA SER A 919 -25.63 117.12 38.65
C SER A 919 -26.95 117.88 38.45
N ALA A 920 -27.59 117.75 37.29
CA ALA A 920 -28.85 118.42 36.95
C ALA A 920 -30.10 117.71 37.52
N LEU A 921 -29.97 116.48 38.00
CA LEU A 921 -31.06 115.70 38.60
C LEU A 921 -31.33 116.15 40.05
N LYS A 922 -32.38 116.93 40.31
CA LYS A 922 -32.70 117.43 41.66
C LYS A 922 -33.12 116.31 42.61
N GLY A 923 -33.94 115.40 42.12
CA GLY A 923 -34.48 114.28 42.88
C GLY A 923 -35.34 113.38 42.02
N ILE A 924 -35.76 112.26 42.60
CA ILE A 924 -36.63 111.29 41.94
C ILE A 924 -37.89 111.13 42.76
N SER A 925 -39.05 111.35 42.16
CA SER A 925 -40.32 111.16 42.84
C SER A 925 -41.00 109.89 42.34
N VAL A 926 -41.53 109.10 43.26
CA VAL A 926 -42.27 107.87 42.97
C VAL A 926 -43.51 107.83 43.87
N SER A 927 -44.56 107.15 43.43
CA SER A 927 -45.72 106.92 44.29
C SER A 927 -45.42 105.87 45.37
N SER A 928 -46.21 105.87 46.44
CA SER A 928 -46.25 104.77 47.42
C SER A 928 -47.00 103.52 46.91
N LEU A 929 -47.78 103.63 45.83
CA LEU A 929 -48.62 102.54 45.30
C LEU A 929 -47.78 101.52 44.50
N SER A 930 -48.41 100.43 44.09
CA SER A 930 -47.75 99.34 43.36
C SER A 930 -47.39 99.66 41.89
N ASP A 931 -47.65 100.88 41.43
CA ASP A 931 -47.32 101.28 40.06
C ASP A 931 -45.81 101.40 39.82
N GLY A 932 -45.47 101.39 38.52
CA GLY A 932 -44.12 101.55 38.03
C GLY A 932 -43.76 102.98 37.64
N MET A 933 -44.58 103.99 37.96
CA MET A 933 -44.38 105.37 37.51
C MET A 933 -43.42 106.12 38.43
N PHE A 934 -42.47 106.85 37.84
CA PHE A 934 -41.56 107.72 38.55
C PHE A 934 -41.24 108.96 37.71
N VAL A 935 -40.88 110.04 38.38
CA VAL A 935 -40.54 111.32 37.78
C VAL A 935 -39.10 111.68 38.12
N LEU A 936 -38.31 111.97 37.10
CA LEU A 936 -36.98 112.55 37.24
C LEU A 936 -37.11 114.07 37.18
N HIS A 937 -36.82 114.75 38.30
CA HIS A 937 -36.87 116.20 38.38
C HIS A 937 -35.55 116.81 37.93
N VAL A 938 -35.59 117.68 36.92
CA VAL A 938 -34.40 118.24 36.26
C VAL A 938 -34.38 119.75 36.40
N LEU A 939 -33.22 120.31 36.76
CA LEU A 939 -33.01 121.77 36.83
C LEU A 939 -33.13 122.40 35.42
N CYS A 940 -33.89 123.48 35.26
CA CYS A 940 -34.13 124.11 33.96
C CYS A 940 -33.81 125.62 34.05
N GLU A 941 -32.59 126.02 33.64
CA GLU A 941 -32.13 127.43 33.74
C GLU A 941 -32.33 128.24 32.44
N ASP A 942 -32.58 127.57 31.30
CA ASP A 942 -32.70 128.22 29.98
C ASP A 942 -33.99 127.84 29.21
N ASN A 943 -34.58 128.82 28.52
CA ASN A 943 -35.83 128.70 27.74
C ASN A 943 -35.79 127.68 26.57
N LYS A 944 -34.63 127.06 26.27
CA LYS A 944 -34.46 126.02 25.25
C LYS A 944 -34.30 124.60 25.82
N GLN A 945 -34.17 124.41 27.14
CA GLN A 945 -33.94 123.10 27.75
C GLN A 945 -35.23 122.33 28.08
N LYS A 946 -35.17 120.99 28.01
CA LYS A 946 -36.30 120.10 28.27
C LYS A 946 -36.37 119.82 29.78
N GLY A 947 -37.43 120.25 30.48
CA GLY A 947 -37.68 120.00 31.93
C GLY A 947 -37.88 118.54 32.39
N ASP A 948 -38.76 118.33 33.37
CA ASP A 948 -38.94 117.03 34.04
C ASP A 948 -39.35 115.89 33.08
N VAL A 949 -39.07 114.65 33.50
CA VAL A 949 -39.36 113.44 32.74
C VAL A 949 -40.20 112.47 33.55
N VAL A 950 -41.38 112.17 33.03
CA VAL A 950 -42.30 111.17 33.58
C VAL A 950 -42.07 109.84 32.86
N LEU A 951 -41.73 108.80 33.61
CA LEU A 951 -41.37 107.47 33.12
C LEU A 951 -42.12 106.37 33.88
N GLN A 952 -42.30 105.22 33.23
CA GLN A 952 -42.79 103.99 33.82
C GLN A 952 -41.79 102.85 33.59
N SER A 953 -41.53 102.02 34.60
CA SER A 953 -40.74 100.79 34.48
C SER A 953 -41.33 99.63 35.28
N ASP A 954 -41.33 98.43 34.70
CA ASP A 954 -41.73 97.19 35.39
C ASP A 954 -40.73 96.78 36.50
N HIS A 955 -39.51 97.32 36.46
CA HIS A 955 -38.45 97.06 37.43
C HIS A 955 -38.13 98.32 38.24
N VAL A 956 -39.17 99.04 38.68
CA VAL A 956 -39.02 100.35 39.36
C VAL A 956 -38.10 100.30 40.58
N ILE A 957 -38.22 99.29 41.47
CA ILE A 957 -37.37 99.18 42.67
C ILE A 957 -35.89 99.01 42.31
N GLU A 958 -35.59 98.11 41.37
CA GLU A 958 -34.22 97.87 40.92
C GLU A 958 -33.65 99.10 40.18
N THR A 959 -34.44 99.68 39.28
CA THR A 959 -34.05 100.85 38.47
C THR A 959 -33.77 102.05 39.35
N LEU A 960 -34.63 102.33 40.33
CA LEU A 960 -34.47 103.47 41.24
C LEU A 960 -33.33 103.25 42.23
N THR A 961 -33.17 102.03 42.79
CA THR A 961 -32.03 101.73 43.68
C THR A 961 -30.72 101.94 42.94
N LYS A 962 -30.62 101.46 41.70
CA LYS A 962 -29.41 101.65 40.87
C LYS A 962 -29.21 103.09 40.42
N ALA A 963 -30.28 103.80 40.06
CA ALA A 963 -30.19 105.22 39.71
C ALA A 963 -29.71 106.05 40.91
N ALA A 964 -30.23 105.79 42.11
CA ALA A 964 -29.82 106.46 43.33
C ALA A 964 -28.37 106.14 43.72
N ILE A 965 -27.94 104.88 43.60
CA ILE A 965 -26.53 104.50 43.84
C ILE A 965 -25.61 105.18 42.81
N CYS A 966 -25.98 105.20 41.53
CA CYS A 966 -25.15 105.82 40.48
C CYS A 966 -25.09 107.35 40.59
N ALA A 967 -26.17 107.99 41.03
CA ALA A 967 -26.26 109.43 41.22
C ALA A 967 -25.79 109.91 42.61
N GLU A 968 -25.42 108.98 43.51
CA GLU A 968 -25.13 109.22 44.93
C GLU A 968 -26.24 110.02 45.65
N LYS A 969 -27.50 109.79 45.24
CA LYS A 969 -28.69 110.55 45.66
C LYS A 969 -29.74 109.64 46.31
N ILE A 970 -29.29 108.68 47.13
CA ILE A 970 -30.14 107.72 47.85
C ILE A 970 -31.19 108.42 48.73
N ASN A 971 -30.83 109.54 49.34
CA ASN A 971 -31.74 110.31 50.21
C ASN A 971 -32.69 111.25 49.44
N ASN A 972 -32.57 111.38 48.11
CA ASN A 972 -33.38 112.30 47.30
C ASN A 972 -34.50 111.57 46.51
N ILE A 973 -34.83 110.34 46.93
CA ILE A 973 -36.02 109.63 46.44
C ILE A 973 -37.20 110.02 47.32
N ASN A 974 -38.13 110.81 46.77
CA ASN A 974 -39.35 111.22 47.44
C ASN A 974 -40.48 110.25 47.09
N ILE A 975 -41.05 109.61 48.10
CA ILE A 975 -42.20 108.70 47.93
C ILE A 975 -43.46 109.47 48.35
N ASN A 976 -44.27 109.87 47.36
CA ASN A 976 -45.44 110.71 47.59
C ASN A 976 -46.72 109.88 47.65
N GLN A 977 -47.62 110.25 48.58
CA GLN A 977 -48.99 109.75 48.65
C GLN A 977 -49.93 110.81 48.06
N GLY A 978 -50.68 110.47 47.01
CA GLY A 978 -51.65 111.39 46.41
C GLY A 978 -51.23 111.88 45.03
N SER A 979 -50.43 112.93 44.92
CA SER A 979 -50.04 113.48 43.61
C SER A 979 -48.56 113.87 43.51
N ILE A 980 -48.04 113.85 42.28
CA ILE A 980 -46.69 114.33 41.95
C ILE A 980 -46.83 115.47 40.94
N THR A 981 -46.33 116.64 41.32
CA THR A 981 -46.25 117.81 40.45
C THR A 981 -44.92 117.78 39.68
N PHE A 982 -44.94 118.07 38.39
CA PHE A 982 -43.73 118.08 37.56
C PHE A 982 -43.77 119.21 36.52
N THR A 983 -42.59 119.68 36.12
CA THR A 983 -42.48 120.87 35.27
C THR A 983 -42.48 120.52 33.78
N VAL A 984 -43.43 121.06 33.01
CA VAL A 984 -43.63 120.75 31.57
C VAL A 984 -42.75 121.63 30.64
N GLY A 985 -42.43 122.86 31.07
CA GLY A 985 -41.65 123.86 30.32
C GLY A 985 -42.47 125.11 29.97
N GLN A 986 -41.87 126.30 30.05
CA GLN A 986 -42.53 127.64 30.08
C GLN A 986 -43.34 127.94 31.36
N GLY A 987 -42.83 127.53 32.54
CA GLY A 987 -43.45 127.83 33.85
C GLY A 987 -44.78 127.10 34.12
N LYS A 988 -45.25 126.25 33.22
CA LYS A 988 -46.46 125.44 33.40
C LYS A 988 -46.14 124.12 34.11
N GLU A 989 -46.89 123.84 35.17
CA GLU A 989 -46.83 122.59 35.93
C GLU A 989 -47.87 121.60 35.42
N GLY A 990 -47.46 120.33 35.35
CA GLY A 990 -48.35 119.19 35.16
C GLY A 990 -48.48 118.42 36.48
N ILE A 991 -49.65 117.86 36.75
CA ILE A 991 -49.92 117.09 37.96
C ILE A 991 -50.28 115.65 37.57
N ILE A 992 -49.68 114.70 38.28
CA ILE A 992 -50.01 113.27 38.21
C ILE A 992 -50.74 112.90 39.49
N ASP A 993 -52.02 112.54 39.39
CA ASP A 993 -52.85 112.13 40.51
C ASP A 993 -52.85 110.59 40.60
N PHE A 994 -52.45 110.06 41.75
CA PHE A 994 -52.39 108.63 42.04
C PHE A 994 -53.59 108.22 42.90
N ILE A 995 -54.41 107.32 42.36
CA ILE A 995 -55.65 106.86 42.99
C ILE A 995 -55.55 105.35 43.25
N SER A 996 -56.05 104.89 44.38
CA SER A 996 -56.12 103.45 44.67
C SER A 996 -57.32 102.84 43.92
N GLY A 997 -57.11 101.79 43.13
CA GLY A 997 -58.19 101.04 42.45
C GLY A 997 -57.79 99.60 42.11
N SER A 998 -58.70 98.82 41.52
CA SER A 998 -58.51 97.37 41.35
C SER A 998 -57.49 97.00 40.27
N GLU A 999 -57.30 97.83 39.25
CA GLU A 999 -56.40 97.58 38.11
C GLU A 999 -55.54 98.80 37.80
N LEU A 1000 -54.36 98.56 37.21
CA LEU A 1000 -53.45 99.61 36.81
C LEU A 1000 -54.00 100.33 35.55
N LEU A 1001 -54.45 101.57 35.69
CA LEU A 1001 -55.06 102.33 34.60
C LEU A 1001 -54.50 103.76 34.55
N ILE A 1002 -53.89 104.15 33.42
CA ILE A 1002 -53.26 105.45 33.22
C ILE A 1002 -54.02 106.21 32.13
N ALA A 1003 -54.69 107.30 32.50
CA ALA A 1003 -55.51 108.09 31.59
C ALA A 1003 -55.47 109.58 31.92
N LYS A 1004 -55.71 110.43 30.92
CA LYS A 1004 -55.87 111.88 31.15
C LYS A 1004 -57.24 112.13 31.77
N ALA A 1005 -57.27 112.65 32.99
CA ALA A 1005 -58.50 112.97 33.69
C ALA A 1005 -59.19 114.21 33.09
N LYS A 1006 -60.49 114.37 33.36
CA LYS A 1006 -61.32 115.48 32.84
C LYS A 1006 -60.81 116.87 33.26
N ASN A 1007 -60.10 116.96 34.38
CA ASN A 1007 -59.43 118.17 34.90
C ASN A 1007 -58.12 118.50 34.15
N GLY A 1008 -57.69 117.67 33.19
CA GLY A 1008 -56.47 117.87 32.43
C GLY A 1008 -55.21 117.23 33.03
N HIS A 1009 -55.28 116.67 34.24
CA HIS A 1009 -54.19 115.97 34.92
C HIS A 1009 -53.99 114.54 34.38
N LEU A 1010 -52.85 113.91 34.68
CA LEU A 1010 -52.62 112.49 34.41
C LEU A 1010 -53.06 111.68 35.64
N SER A 1011 -54.13 110.89 35.50
CA SER A 1011 -54.60 110.01 36.58
C SER A 1011 -53.98 108.62 36.42
N VAL A 1012 -53.34 108.13 37.49
CA VAL A 1012 -52.77 106.78 37.61
C VAL A 1012 -53.53 106.04 38.70
N THR A 1013 -54.39 105.11 38.30
CA THR A 1013 -55.06 104.21 39.23
C THR A 1013 -54.20 102.97 39.41
N ALA A 1014 -53.87 102.57 40.63
CA ALA A 1014 -53.04 101.39 40.91
C ALA A 1014 -53.53 100.60 42.14
N PRO A 1015 -53.38 99.26 42.16
CA PRO A 1015 -53.78 98.45 43.30
C PRO A 1015 -52.84 98.63 44.51
N ARG A 1016 -53.38 98.55 45.73
CA ARG A 1016 -52.58 98.41 46.94
C ARG A 1016 -52.26 96.94 47.17
N LEU A 1017 -50.98 96.56 47.07
CA LEU A 1017 -50.54 95.18 47.27
C LEU A 1017 -50.41 94.80 48.76
N ASN A 1018 -50.48 95.80 49.66
CA ASN A 1018 -50.37 95.64 51.11
C ASN A 1018 -51.67 95.96 51.87
N SER A 1019 -52.86 95.83 51.26
CA SER A 1019 -54.12 95.78 52.01
C SER A 1019 -54.61 94.34 52.19
N ARG A 1020 -53.90 93.61 53.04
CA ARG A 1020 -54.46 92.54 53.88
C ARG A 1020 -53.79 92.57 55.23
#